data_AF-A0A1B8A3L3-F1
#
_entry.id   AF-A0A1B8A3L3-F1
#
_cell.length_a   1.000
_cell.length_b   1.000
_cell.length_c   1.000
_cell.angle_alpha   90.00
_cell.angle_beta   90.00
_cell.angle_gamma   90.00
#
_symmetry.space_group_name_H-M   'P 1'
#
loop_
_entity.id
_entity.type
_entity.pdbx_description
1 polymer ?
#
loop_
_entity_poly.entity_id
_entity_poly.type
_entity_poly.pdbx_seq_one_letter_code
_entity_poly.pdbx_strand_id
1 'polypeptide(L)'
;MFAFKHIAFKHIQGVNLKDHVQCVSEVFPYIKYSKAAIGYYLCRMVFAKESREFPHKLSASGWDLGKQKQNPTTGFSGTNDSWYVLPLDMKQLDIPEQKHTNALVLEYLLQPENAIAPVRPEVKGMALDSKSLLDMVISMDPTTRVILDVGAQVIDFTNLEFSKELLKCYEGDEHTQAVIFFNDSDEIMVLDRSGKVEELQTSPFADQLDQCLVFLDEAHTRGTDLRLPTNYRAAVTLGANLTKDRLVQACMRMRKLGKGQTVVFCIPREIEQKILQLLGQESSGSYNISIRCSLLGHRRNQPEHAARIAIMVHSRSECAGQFKEDEAQSLDQRYHPQQAHPGVSSCLDHIEPCTAAEFQKRCQEFGLTELPTSSLQEEQERELSPETEHERQVERPLPAEPEIHHLHEDVRSFVLNGVFSQSSNAFKPAFMALEHTSAAKNFDVSEFRNHVWVTQDFAKTVRGSFGLNNYADSFQRSVQWVLTNGREIANNRLLVISPYEAQYLPPDIETSRYVTLRLYSSRVNLGFESLDHLNLFTIPQKNHDTIPRGLITQLNVFAGQLYLSSYRDYVQLCDSLGLAWRAPDESITLGPDGFLPDSTVGSFSNKSGLSRSPLGFLKVLMSVIRQEWEDAHGENLGRSQAARGRMDRDPRARLDAFKALLAEHKSEADQGLGRSISVASFLVARDAMGVVILRSSAG
;
A
#
# COMPACT_ATOMS: atom_id res chain seq x y z
N MET A 1 -50.79 17.41 -17.51
CA MET A 1 -50.81 16.76 -18.84
C MET A 1 -49.68 17.38 -19.65
N PHE A 2 -48.59 16.65 -19.88
CA PHE A 2 -47.43 17.17 -20.62
C PHE A 2 -47.79 17.28 -22.10
N ALA A 3 -47.77 18.50 -22.66
CA ALA A 3 -48.01 18.71 -24.07
C ALA A 3 -46.73 18.40 -24.85
N PHE A 4 -46.48 17.11 -25.10
CA PHE A 4 -45.43 16.70 -26.04
C PHE A 4 -45.81 17.20 -27.44
N LYS A 5 -44.92 17.98 -28.08
CA LYS A 5 -45.10 18.45 -29.46
C LYS A 5 -45.07 17.29 -30.47
N HIS A 6 -44.37 16.21 -30.16
CA HIS A 6 -44.28 15.02 -31.00
C HIS A 6 -45.39 14.02 -30.66
N ILE A 7 -46.22 13.64 -31.65
CA ILE A 7 -47.37 12.73 -31.49
C ILE A 7 -46.94 11.37 -30.92
N ALA A 8 -45.72 10.93 -31.23
CA ALA A 8 -45.17 9.65 -30.79
C ALA A 8 -45.09 9.50 -29.26
N PHE A 9 -44.82 10.58 -28.51
CA PHE A 9 -44.64 10.53 -27.05
C PHE A 9 -45.93 10.71 -26.25
N LYS A 10 -47.08 10.78 -26.93
CA LYS A 10 -48.40 10.69 -26.28
C LYS A 10 -48.72 9.27 -25.82
N HIS A 11 -48.00 8.27 -26.34
CA HIS A 11 -48.11 6.86 -25.97
C HIS A 11 -46.76 6.36 -25.44
N ILE A 12 -46.79 5.58 -24.36
CA ILE A 12 -45.56 5.08 -23.72
C ILE A 12 -44.73 4.18 -24.64
N GLN A 13 -45.37 3.53 -25.62
CA GLN A 13 -44.74 2.69 -26.63
C GLN A 13 -43.86 3.47 -27.62
N GLY A 14 -44.05 4.80 -27.72
CA GLY A 14 -43.23 5.67 -28.55
C GLY A 14 -41.95 6.16 -27.89
N VAL A 15 -41.72 5.83 -26.61
CA VAL A 15 -40.47 6.17 -25.89
C VAL A 15 -39.55 4.95 -25.90
N ASN A 16 -38.43 5.06 -26.61
CA ASN A 16 -37.41 3.99 -26.61
C ASN A 16 -36.38 4.24 -25.50
N LEU A 17 -36.48 3.50 -24.39
CA LEU A 17 -35.55 3.62 -23.26
C LEU A 17 -34.10 3.25 -23.58
N LYS A 18 -33.83 2.57 -24.72
CA LYS A 18 -32.47 2.25 -25.17
C LYS A 18 -31.82 3.39 -25.96
N ASP A 19 -32.60 4.37 -26.40
CA ASP A 19 -32.10 5.53 -27.14
C ASP A 19 -31.89 6.71 -26.18
N HIS A 20 -30.66 6.81 -25.65
CA HIS A 20 -30.29 7.85 -24.69
C HIS A 20 -30.45 9.26 -25.27
N VAL A 21 -30.17 9.46 -26.56
CA VAL A 21 -30.23 10.77 -27.20
C VAL A 21 -31.69 11.24 -27.29
N GLN A 22 -32.60 10.37 -27.71
CA GLN A 22 -34.04 10.66 -27.72
C GLN A 22 -34.55 10.99 -26.31
N CYS A 23 -34.16 10.20 -25.30
CA CYS A 23 -34.59 10.44 -23.92
C CYS A 23 -34.13 11.80 -23.39
N VAL A 24 -32.87 12.19 -23.62
CA VAL A 24 -32.32 13.45 -23.10
C VAL A 24 -32.81 14.67 -23.88
N SER A 25 -32.88 14.59 -25.21
CA SER A 25 -33.19 15.75 -26.05
C SER A 25 -34.69 15.96 -26.29
N GLU A 26 -35.49 14.90 -26.34
CA GLU A 26 -36.90 14.98 -26.74
C GLU A 26 -37.88 14.67 -25.60
N VAL A 27 -37.50 13.88 -24.60
CA VAL A 27 -38.41 13.48 -23.50
C VAL A 27 -38.14 14.28 -22.22
N PHE A 28 -36.89 14.32 -21.76
CA PHE A 28 -36.48 14.98 -20.52
C PHE A 28 -36.87 16.46 -20.42
N PRO A 29 -36.77 17.31 -21.47
CA PRO A 29 -37.09 18.73 -21.36
C PRO A 29 -38.53 19.02 -20.96
N TYR A 30 -39.45 18.10 -21.24
CA TYR A 30 -40.87 18.24 -20.89
C TYR A 30 -41.18 17.73 -19.48
N ILE A 31 -40.42 16.76 -18.98
CA ILE A 31 -40.66 16.17 -17.65
C ILE A 31 -39.77 16.75 -16.54
N LYS A 32 -38.67 17.45 -16.88
CA LYS A 32 -37.69 17.97 -15.90
C LYS A 32 -38.25 18.94 -14.87
N TYR A 33 -39.35 19.63 -15.17
CA TYR A 33 -40.03 20.54 -14.23
C TYR A 33 -41.34 19.95 -13.68
N SER A 34 -41.62 18.68 -13.96
CA SER A 34 -42.78 17.97 -13.43
C SER A 34 -42.60 17.67 -11.96
N LYS A 35 -43.40 18.30 -11.09
CA LYS A 35 -43.41 17.97 -9.65
C LYS A 35 -43.64 16.46 -9.41
N ALA A 36 -44.49 15.81 -10.21
CA ALA A 36 -44.77 14.38 -10.08
C ALA A 36 -43.58 13.51 -10.49
N ALA A 37 -42.87 13.85 -11.57
CA ALA A 37 -41.70 13.09 -12.00
C ALA A 37 -40.50 13.31 -11.07
N ILE A 38 -40.27 14.56 -10.64
CA ILE A 38 -39.28 14.91 -9.64
C ILE A 38 -39.57 14.17 -8.33
N GLY A 39 -40.81 14.22 -7.84
CA GLY A 39 -41.22 13.51 -6.62
C GLY A 39 -41.06 12.00 -6.74
N TYR A 40 -41.40 11.40 -7.89
CA TYR A 40 -41.16 9.98 -8.13
C TYR A 40 -39.68 9.63 -8.12
N TYR A 41 -38.84 10.39 -8.84
CA TYR A 41 -37.40 10.19 -8.88
C TYR A 41 -36.78 10.32 -7.49
N LEU A 42 -37.11 11.38 -6.76
CA LEU A 42 -36.64 11.59 -5.39
C LEU A 42 -37.09 10.46 -4.48
N CYS A 43 -38.38 10.12 -4.41
CA CYS A 43 -38.87 9.13 -3.46
C CYS A 43 -38.47 7.67 -3.80
N ARG A 44 -38.43 7.30 -5.09
CA ARG A 44 -38.24 5.90 -5.51
C ARG A 44 -36.81 5.56 -5.92
N MET A 45 -36.02 6.56 -6.34
CA MET A 45 -34.66 6.33 -6.83
C MET A 45 -33.63 6.91 -5.87
N VAL A 46 -33.79 8.19 -5.48
CA VAL A 46 -32.81 8.88 -4.61
C VAL A 46 -33.02 8.47 -3.15
N PHE A 47 -34.11 8.88 -2.50
CA PHE A 47 -34.39 8.60 -1.09
C PHE A 47 -34.43 7.10 -0.76
N ALA A 48 -35.03 6.27 -1.63
CA ALA A 48 -35.02 4.81 -1.40
C ALA A 48 -33.61 4.18 -1.35
N LYS A 49 -32.61 4.85 -1.93
CA LYS A 49 -31.20 4.44 -1.90
C LYS A 49 -30.41 5.21 -0.84
N GLU A 50 -30.50 6.53 -0.86
CA GLU A 50 -29.67 7.48 -0.10
C GLU A 50 -30.25 7.82 1.29
N SER A 51 -31.55 7.63 1.52
CA SER A 51 -32.21 7.84 2.83
C SER A 51 -32.67 6.53 3.48
N ARG A 52 -31.93 5.43 3.23
CA ARG A 52 -32.10 4.20 4.00
C ARG A 52 -31.58 4.45 5.41
N GLU A 53 -32.44 4.23 6.39
CA GLU A 53 -32.14 4.44 7.80
C GLU A 53 -32.53 3.19 8.56
N PHE A 54 -31.74 2.84 9.57
CA PHE A 54 -32.19 1.88 10.56
C PHE A 54 -33.07 2.60 11.57
N PRO A 55 -34.06 1.92 12.18
CA PRO A 55 -34.85 2.52 13.26
C PRO A 55 -33.96 2.96 14.42
N HIS A 56 -32.85 2.25 14.63
CA HIS A 56 -31.94 2.50 15.73
C HIS A 56 -30.49 2.26 15.31
N LYS A 57 -29.58 3.07 15.87
CA LYS A 57 -28.14 2.88 15.81
C LYS A 57 -27.58 2.53 17.18
N LEU A 58 -26.44 1.85 17.19
CA LEU A 58 -25.61 1.77 18.40
C LEU A 58 -24.65 2.96 18.36
N SER A 59 -24.83 3.93 19.25
CA SER A 59 -23.90 5.04 19.43
C SER A 59 -22.88 4.66 20.49
N ALA A 60 -21.62 4.59 20.08
CA ALA A 60 -20.49 4.55 20.99
C ALA A 60 -19.42 5.46 20.40
N SER A 61 -18.77 6.23 21.26
CA SER A 61 -17.74 7.18 20.86
C SER A 61 -16.43 6.82 21.55
N GLY A 62 -15.30 7.28 20.97
CA GLY A 62 -13.99 7.13 21.64
C GLY A 62 -13.96 7.73 23.05
N TRP A 63 -14.87 8.66 23.35
CA TRP A 63 -15.06 9.28 24.67
C TRP A 63 -15.51 8.29 25.73
N ASP A 64 -16.25 7.24 25.36
CA ASP A 64 -16.68 6.17 26.27
C ASP A 64 -15.49 5.36 26.81
N LEU A 65 -14.35 5.36 26.10
CA LEU A 65 -13.11 4.73 26.56
C LEU A 65 -12.48 5.46 27.74
N GLY A 66 -12.69 6.78 27.82
CA GLY A 66 -12.15 7.66 28.87
C GLY A 66 -12.92 7.63 30.20
N LYS A 67 -13.99 6.83 30.29
CA LYS A 67 -14.75 6.62 31.51
C LYS A 67 -13.88 6.04 32.62
N GLN A 68 -14.17 6.41 33.87
CA GLN A 68 -13.54 5.80 35.04
C GLN A 68 -13.80 4.29 35.06
N LYS A 69 -12.72 3.51 35.08
CA LYS A 69 -12.71 2.04 35.09
C LYS A 69 -11.93 1.55 36.32
N GLN A 70 -12.12 0.29 36.69
CA GLN A 70 -11.34 -0.34 37.78
C GLN A 70 -9.83 -0.29 37.50
N ASN A 71 -9.44 -0.49 36.24
CA ASN A 71 -8.06 -0.34 35.78
C ASN A 71 -7.95 0.96 34.97
N PRO A 72 -7.01 1.86 35.31
CA PRO A 72 -6.83 3.10 34.57
C PRO A 72 -6.40 2.79 33.13
N THR A 73 -7.02 3.47 32.17
CA THR A 73 -6.60 3.44 30.77
C THR A 73 -5.75 4.68 30.51
N THR A 74 -4.49 4.49 30.12
CA THR A 74 -3.59 5.58 29.74
C THR A 74 -3.40 5.59 28.23
N GLY A 75 -3.47 6.78 27.63
CA GLY A 75 -3.24 6.98 26.19
C GLY A 75 -2.13 8.01 25.96
N PHE A 76 -1.54 7.95 24.77
CA PHE A 76 -0.56 8.95 24.32
C PHE A 76 -1.23 9.82 23.26
N SER A 77 -1.13 11.14 23.43
CA SER A 77 -1.54 12.11 22.41
C SER A 77 -0.30 12.78 21.84
N GLY A 78 -0.27 12.96 20.51
CA GLY A 78 0.80 13.71 19.84
C GLY A 78 0.67 15.23 20.01
N THR A 79 -0.49 15.73 20.43
CA THR A 79 -0.78 17.17 20.61
C THR A 79 -1.51 17.42 21.94
N ASN A 80 -1.25 18.58 22.56
CA ASN A 80 -1.90 19.01 23.81
C ASN A 80 -3.22 19.74 23.55
N ASP A 81 -3.46 20.18 22.31
CA ASP A 81 -4.51 21.15 22.05
C ASP A 81 -5.91 20.66 22.40
N SER A 82 -6.24 19.39 22.30
CA SER A 82 -7.59 18.90 22.63
C SER A 82 -7.87 18.70 24.13
N TRP A 83 -7.03 19.18 25.05
CA TRP A 83 -7.18 18.88 26.49
C TRP A 83 -8.50 19.37 27.08
N TYR A 84 -8.96 20.55 26.66
CA TYR A 84 -10.18 21.17 27.18
C TYR A 84 -11.46 20.47 26.73
N VAL A 85 -11.36 19.65 25.67
CA VAL A 85 -12.47 18.83 25.23
C VAL A 85 -12.53 17.48 25.94
N LEU A 86 -11.42 16.97 26.54
CA LEU A 86 -11.33 15.65 27.20
C LEU A 86 -12.39 15.43 28.30
N PRO A 87 -12.85 14.16 28.55
CA PRO A 87 -13.79 13.87 29.61
C PRO A 87 -13.27 14.41 30.93
N LEU A 88 -14.16 14.90 31.80
CA LEU A 88 -13.79 15.55 33.05
C LEU A 88 -12.91 14.65 33.96
N ASP A 89 -13.10 13.33 33.88
CA ASP A 89 -12.33 12.34 34.64
C ASP A 89 -10.93 12.06 34.06
N MET A 90 -10.66 12.43 32.81
CA MET A 90 -9.35 12.24 32.20
C MET A 90 -8.38 13.33 32.63
N LYS A 91 -7.21 12.90 33.13
CA LYS A 91 -6.12 13.79 33.51
C LYS A 91 -5.04 13.76 32.44
N GLN A 92 -4.71 14.92 31.89
CA GLN A 92 -3.57 15.05 31.02
C GLN A 92 -2.27 15.20 31.82
N LEU A 93 -1.25 14.46 31.41
CA LEU A 93 0.08 14.49 32.00
C LEU A 93 1.07 15.00 30.97
N ASP A 94 1.39 16.29 31.04
CA ASP A 94 2.37 16.90 30.16
C ASP A 94 3.79 16.60 30.65
N ILE A 95 4.55 15.90 29.81
CA ILE A 95 5.96 15.60 30.03
C ILE A 95 6.77 16.91 29.88
N PRO A 96 7.47 17.40 30.92
CA PRO A 96 8.21 18.67 30.89
C PRO A 96 9.18 18.77 29.71
N GLU A 97 9.84 17.67 29.38
CA GLU A 97 10.81 17.57 28.29
C GLU A 97 10.16 17.81 26.91
N GLN A 98 8.85 17.58 26.76
CA GLN A 98 8.13 17.70 25.49
C GLN A 98 7.28 18.97 25.36
N LYS A 99 7.14 19.78 26.42
CA LYS A 99 6.33 21.02 26.39
C LYS A 99 6.74 22.00 25.30
N HIS A 100 8.01 22.00 24.90
CA HIS A 100 8.54 22.90 23.88
C HIS A 100 8.05 22.56 22.46
N THR A 101 7.60 21.33 22.20
CA THR A 101 7.24 20.86 20.84
C THR A 101 6.05 21.62 20.24
N ASN A 102 5.02 21.93 21.03
CA ASN A 102 3.86 22.71 20.57
C ASN A 102 4.24 24.15 20.20
N ALA A 103 5.16 24.75 20.96
CA ALA A 103 5.64 26.10 20.71
C ALA A 103 6.58 26.13 19.49
N LEU A 104 7.40 25.09 19.31
CA LEU A 104 8.37 24.99 18.23
C LEU A 104 7.72 25.01 16.84
N VAL A 105 6.60 24.32 16.67
CA VAL A 105 5.90 24.32 15.38
C VAL A 105 5.27 25.67 15.08
N LEU A 106 4.71 26.34 16.09
CA LEU A 106 4.23 27.71 15.94
C LEU A 106 5.38 28.70 15.67
N GLU A 107 6.53 28.52 16.33
CA GLU A 107 7.74 29.31 16.07
C GLU A 107 8.15 29.20 14.60
N TYR A 108 8.16 27.99 14.02
CA TYR A 108 8.45 27.81 12.59
C TYR A 108 7.43 28.48 11.67
N LEU A 109 6.14 28.51 12.02
CA LEU A 109 5.11 29.17 11.21
C LEU A 109 5.17 30.70 11.33
N LEU A 110 5.61 31.22 12.47
CA LEU A 110 5.73 32.65 12.77
C LEU A 110 7.07 33.27 12.36
N GLN A 111 7.96 32.49 11.77
CA GLN A 111 9.22 32.96 11.22
C GLN A 111 9.01 34.04 10.13
N PRO A 112 9.88 35.07 10.07
CA PRO A 112 9.74 36.19 9.14
C PRO A 112 9.86 35.79 7.67
N GLU A 113 10.44 34.63 7.37
CA GLU A 113 10.53 34.06 6.02
C GLU A 113 9.17 33.59 5.49
N ASN A 114 8.21 33.32 6.38
CA ASN A 114 6.84 32.98 5.99
C ASN A 114 6.02 34.25 5.73
N ALA A 115 5.17 34.19 4.72
CA ALA A 115 4.41 35.36 4.26
C ALA A 115 2.90 35.11 4.28
N ILE A 116 2.15 36.20 4.25
CA ILE A 116 0.70 36.20 3.99
C ILE A 116 0.46 36.83 2.62
N ALA A 117 -0.25 36.11 1.76
CA ALA A 117 -0.71 36.60 0.47
C ALA A 117 -2.25 36.69 0.48
N PRO A 118 -2.84 37.90 0.59
CA PRO A 118 -4.28 38.06 0.47
C PRO A 118 -4.70 37.78 -0.98
N VAL A 119 -5.67 36.89 -1.17
CA VAL A 119 -6.22 36.63 -2.49
C VAL A 119 -7.15 37.79 -2.84
N ARG A 120 -6.78 38.57 -3.86
CA ARG A 120 -7.61 39.66 -4.37
C ARG A 120 -8.42 39.15 -5.55
N PRO A 121 -9.69 38.76 -5.39
CA PRO A 121 -10.53 38.50 -6.55
C PRO A 121 -10.76 39.82 -7.31
N GLU A 122 -10.63 39.78 -8.63
CA GLU A 122 -10.87 40.92 -9.52
C GLU A 122 -12.32 41.43 -9.46
N VAL A 123 -13.25 40.59 -8.94
CA VAL A 123 -14.68 40.87 -8.86
C VAL A 123 -15.18 40.73 -7.42
N LYS A 124 -15.84 41.77 -6.89
CA LYS A 124 -16.48 41.77 -5.57
C LYS A 124 -17.59 40.72 -5.51
N GLY A 125 -17.41 39.66 -4.70
CA GLY A 125 -18.50 38.79 -4.24
C GLY A 125 -18.58 37.38 -4.83
N MET A 126 -17.60 36.93 -5.61
CA MET A 126 -17.47 35.51 -5.97
C MET A 126 -16.48 34.78 -5.04
N ALA A 127 -16.77 33.50 -4.78
CA ALA A 127 -15.84 32.55 -4.18
C ALA A 127 -14.53 32.50 -4.99
N LEU A 128 -13.43 32.05 -4.38
CA LEU A 128 -12.14 31.93 -5.05
C LEU A 128 -12.30 31.04 -6.30
N ASP A 129 -12.03 31.59 -7.49
CA ASP A 129 -11.84 30.75 -8.68
C ASP A 129 -10.47 30.08 -8.55
N SER A 130 -10.42 28.77 -8.81
CA SER A 130 -9.17 27.99 -8.79
C SER A 130 -8.10 28.57 -9.72
N LYS A 131 -8.50 29.25 -10.81
CA LYS A 131 -7.58 29.98 -11.69
C LYS A 131 -6.94 31.20 -11.03
N SER A 132 -7.70 31.94 -10.23
CA SER A 132 -7.17 33.10 -9.49
C SER A 132 -6.16 32.67 -8.42
N LEU A 133 -6.33 31.46 -7.84
CA LEU A 133 -5.34 30.85 -6.96
C LEU A 133 -4.05 30.56 -7.73
N LEU A 134 -4.14 29.92 -8.91
CA LEU A 134 -2.99 29.61 -9.76
C LEU A 134 -2.22 30.88 -10.15
N ASP A 135 -2.91 31.89 -10.69
CA ASP A 135 -2.32 33.17 -11.09
C ASP A 135 -1.56 33.84 -9.94
N MET A 136 -2.14 33.80 -8.74
CA MET A 136 -1.49 34.33 -7.55
C MET A 136 -0.23 33.54 -7.21
N VAL A 137 -0.30 32.20 -7.17
CA VAL A 137 0.83 31.32 -6.82
C VAL A 137 2.01 31.50 -7.78
N ILE A 138 1.74 31.68 -9.08
CA ILE A 138 2.76 31.93 -10.11
C ILE A 138 3.42 33.30 -9.93
N SER A 139 2.65 34.31 -9.50
CA SER A 139 3.16 35.67 -9.30
C SER A 139 4.01 35.86 -8.04
N MET A 140 4.15 34.82 -7.19
CA MET A 140 4.88 34.92 -5.92
C MET A 140 6.39 34.89 -6.10
N ASP A 141 7.08 35.72 -5.31
CA ASP A 141 8.53 35.72 -5.15
C ASP A 141 8.89 35.44 -3.67
N PRO A 142 9.71 34.43 -3.33
CA PRO A 142 10.22 33.35 -4.18
C PRO A 142 9.12 32.42 -4.72
N THR A 143 9.41 31.75 -5.85
CA THR A 143 8.49 30.84 -6.55
C THR A 143 8.01 29.70 -5.66
N THR A 144 6.71 29.45 -5.65
CA THR A 144 6.08 28.38 -4.87
C THR A 144 6.06 27.08 -5.66
N ARG A 145 6.52 25.98 -5.04
CA ARG A 145 6.62 24.64 -5.67
C ARG A 145 5.57 23.65 -5.16
N VAL A 146 4.94 23.95 -4.02
CA VAL A 146 3.99 23.07 -3.34
C VAL A 146 2.70 23.84 -3.08
N ILE A 147 1.55 23.22 -3.33
CA ILE A 147 0.23 23.77 -2.99
C ILE A 147 -0.44 22.80 -2.02
N LEU A 148 -0.81 23.31 -0.86
CA LEU A 148 -1.52 22.60 0.19
C LEU A 148 -2.92 23.20 0.31
N ASP A 149 -3.92 22.55 -0.27
CA ASP A 149 -5.31 23.02 -0.25
C ASP A 149 -6.08 22.57 0.99
N VAL A 150 -5.57 22.94 2.16
CA VAL A 150 -6.17 22.61 3.46
C VAL A 150 -7.51 23.30 3.68
N GLY A 151 -7.71 24.43 3.02
CA GLY A 151 -8.94 25.21 3.08
C GLY A 151 -10.04 24.75 2.11
N ALA A 152 -9.80 23.70 1.32
CA ALA A 152 -10.69 23.23 0.24
C ALA A 152 -11.18 24.37 -0.67
N GLN A 153 -10.23 25.18 -1.14
CA GLN A 153 -10.51 26.31 -2.02
C GLN A 153 -10.48 25.92 -3.50
N VAL A 154 -9.95 24.74 -3.85
CA VAL A 154 -9.99 24.17 -5.20
C VAL A 154 -11.28 23.36 -5.36
N ILE A 155 -12.36 24.04 -5.75
CA ILE A 155 -13.70 23.43 -5.87
C ILE A 155 -14.05 23.09 -7.33
N ASP A 156 -13.54 23.87 -8.27
CA ASP A 156 -13.96 23.83 -9.69
C ASP A 156 -13.18 22.82 -10.55
N PHE A 157 -12.16 22.19 -9.99
CA PHE A 157 -11.30 21.24 -10.70
C PHE A 157 -11.14 19.93 -9.93
N THR A 158 -11.01 18.83 -10.67
CA THR A 158 -10.43 17.59 -10.13
C THR A 158 -8.94 17.77 -9.88
N ASN A 159 -8.34 16.93 -9.02
CA ASN A 159 -6.90 16.98 -8.73
C ASN A 159 -6.03 16.87 -10.00
N LEU A 160 -6.46 16.04 -10.95
CA LEU A 160 -5.79 15.89 -12.24
C LEU A 160 -5.91 17.15 -13.12
N GLU A 161 -7.11 17.73 -13.20
CA GLU A 161 -7.33 18.95 -13.99
C GLU A 161 -6.57 20.14 -13.40
N PHE A 162 -6.59 20.30 -12.09
CA PHE A 162 -5.83 21.34 -11.40
C PHE A 162 -4.33 21.16 -11.64
N SER A 163 -3.81 19.94 -11.55
CA SER A 163 -2.40 19.62 -11.81
C SER A 163 -1.99 19.89 -13.26
N LYS A 164 -2.89 19.64 -14.22
CA LYS A 164 -2.66 19.98 -15.64
C LYS A 164 -2.56 21.48 -15.85
N GLU A 165 -3.49 22.25 -15.30
CA GLU A 165 -3.46 23.71 -15.42
C GLU A 165 -2.24 24.30 -14.70
N LEU A 166 -1.90 23.77 -13.52
CA LEU A 166 -0.69 24.15 -12.80
C LEU A 166 0.58 23.90 -13.62
N LEU A 167 0.72 22.74 -14.27
CA LEU A 167 1.91 22.44 -15.08
C LEU A 167 2.04 23.37 -16.28
N LYS A 168 0.93 23.73 -16.94
CA LYS A 168 0.91 24.67 -18.08
C LYS A 168 1.47 26.04 -17.70
N CYS A 169 1.15 26.50 -16.50
CA CYS A 169 1.64 27.77 -15.99
C CYS A 169 3.17 27.83 -15.81
N TYR A 170 3.84 26.67 -15.73
CA TYR A 170 5.30 26.55 -15.60
C TYR A 170 5.98 26.10 -16.91
N GLU A 171 5.29 26.14 -18.06
CA GLU A 171 5.86 25.73 -19.36
C GLU A 171 7.17 26.46 -19.70
N GLY A 172 7.32 27.71 -19.27
CA GLY A 172 8.52 28.53 -19.48
C GLY A 172 9.72 28.22 -18.58
N ASP A 173 9.57 27.38 -17.55
CA ASP A 173 10.67 26.98 -16.65
C ASP A 173 11.19 25.60 -17.01
N GLU A 174 12.36 25.52 -17.69
CA GLU A 174 12.96 24.24 -18.11
C GLU A 174 13.27 23.28 -16.95
N HIS A 175 13.33 23.76 -15.69
CA HIS A 175 13.58 22.91 -14.54
C HIS A 175 12.35 22.11 -14.09
N THR A 176 11.14 22.60 -14.35
CA THR A 176 9.89 21.95 -13.90
C THR A 176 9.44 20.91 -14.91
N GLN A 177 9.46 19.62 -14.57
CA GLN A 177 9.16 18.53 -15.52
C GLN A 177 7.84 17.79 -15.24
N ALA A 178 7.35 17.81 -13.99
CA ALA A 178 6.15 17.07 -13.62
C ALA A 178 5.41 17.68 -12.42
N VAL A 179 4.18 17.19 -12.17
CA VAL A 179 3.35 17.52 -10.99
C VAL A 179 2.91 16.24 -10.29
N ILE A 180 3.07 16.19 -8.97
CA ILE A 180 2.61 15.10 -8.10
C ILE A 180 1.25 15.48 -7.52
N PHE A 181 0.29 14.55 -7.61
CA PHE A 181 -1.07 14.71 -7.10
C PHE A 181 -1.68 13.35 -6.75
N PHE A 182 -2.84 13.34 -6.10
CA PHE A 182 -3.59 12.12 -5.80
C PHE A 182 -4.74 11.92 -6.79
N ASN A 183 -4.92 10.70 -7.29
CA ASN A 183 -6.05 10.34 -8.15
C ASN A 183 -7.32 10.02 -7.33
N ASP A 184 -8.42 9.73 -8.01
CA ASP A 184 -9.71 9.36 -7.38
C ASP A 184 -9.67 8.00 -6.65
N SER A 185 -8.54 7.28 -6.70
CA SER A 185 -8.30 6.00 -6.02
C SER A 185 -7.30 6.13 -4.86
N ASP A 186 -7.01 7.36 -4.43
CA ASP A 186 -6.07 7.72 -3.36
C ASP A 186 -4.62 7.24 -3.59
N GLU A 187 -4.23 7.08 -4.85
CA GLU A 187 -2.86 6.72 -5.26
C GLU A 187 -2.05 7.97 -5.64
N ILE A 188 -0.76 7.98 -5.30
CA ILE A 188 0.15 9.07 -5.65
C ILE A 188 0.56 8.95 -7.11
N MET A 189 0.09 9.89 -7.92
CA MET A 189 0.34 9.95 -9.35
C MET A 189 1.26 11.12 -9.70
N VAL A 190 1.93 10.98 -10.84
CA VAL A 190 2.78 11.98 -11.47
C VAL A 190 2.25 12.27 -12.86
N LEU A 191 2.07 13.56 -13.15
CA LEU A 191 1.74 14.08 -14.47
C LEU A 191 2.98 14.74 -15.07
N ASP A 192 3.47 14.22 -16.19
CA ASP A 192 4.59 14.80 -16.91
C ASP A 192 4.18 15.89 -17.93
N ARG A 193 5.16 16.59 -18.52
CA ARG A 193 4.93 17.56 -19.62
C ARG A 193 4.31 16.95 -20.89
N SER A 194 4.47 15.65 -21.11
CA SER A 194 3.87 14.96 -22.26
C SER A 194 2.38 14.68 -22.07
N GLY A 195 1.85 14.92 -20.86
CA GLY A 195 0.49 14.61 -20.46
C GLY A 195 0.29 13.16 -20.02
N LYS A 196 1.37 12.40 -19.86
CA LYS A 196 1.35 11.04 -19.34
C LYS A 196 1.16 11.07 -17.82
N VAL A 197 0.28 10.20 -17.34
CA VAL A 197 0.01 10.01 -15.92
C VAL A 197 0.49 8.61 -15.52
N GLU A 198 1.34 8.52 -14.51
CA GLU A 198 1.89 7.27 -13.98
C GLU A 198 2.06 7.34 -12.46
N GLU A 199 2.17 6.19 -11.79
CA GLU A 199 2.37 6.16 -10.33
C GLU A 199 3.75 6.68 -9.97
N LEU A 200 3.85 7.46 -8.87
CA LEU A 200 5.13 8.06 -8.45
C LEU A 200 6.23 7.01 -8.27
N GLN A 201 5.92 5.86 -7.68
CA GLN A 201 6.90 4.80 -7.40
C GLN A 201 7.50 4.16 -8.66
N THR A 202 6.76 4.16 -9.78
CA THR A 202 7.23 3.58 -11.06
C THR A 202 7.80 4.64 -12.00
N SER A 203 7.56 5.92 -11.71
CA SER A 203 8.06 7.06 -12.47
C SER A 203 9.55 7.33 -12.19
N PRO A 204 10.29 7.89 -13.15
CA PRO A 204 11.65 8.39 -12.91
C PRO A 204 11.69 9.58 -11.93
N PHE A 205 10.52 10.20 -11.67
CA PHE A 205 10.38 11.36 -10.80
C PHE A 205 10.36 11.01 -9.30
N ALA A 206 10.28 9.74 -8.92
CA ALA A 206 10.42 9.28 -7.53
C ALA A 206 11.71 9.79 -6.87
N ASP A 207 12.82 9.74 -7.63
CA ASP A 207 14.15 10.18 -7.18
C ASP A 207 14.46 11.64 -7.54
N GLN A 208 13.61 12.29 -8.34
CA GLN A 208 13.80 13.64 -8.90
C GLN A 208 12.67 14.60 -8.46
N LEU A 209 12.36 14.59 -7.16
CA LEU A 209 11.34 15.46 -6.58
C LEU A 209 11.66 16.95 -6.74
N ASP A 210 12.93 17.31 -6.97
CA ASP A 210 13.41 18.67 -7.22
C ASP A 210 12.91 19.28 -8.54
N GLN A 211 12.54 18.44 -9.51
CA GLN A 211 11.95 18.86 -10.78
C GLN A 211 10.41 18.83 -10.76
N CYS A 212 9.81 18.48 -9.62
CA CYS A 212 8.37 18.26 -9.49
C CYS A 212 7.67 19.36 -8.69
N LEU A 213 6.50 19.78 -9.17
CA LEU A 213 5.52 20.50 -8.36
C LEU A 213 4.69 19.50 -7.56
N VAL A 214 4.09 19.93 -6.46
CA VAL A 214 3.24 19.07 -5.62
C VAL A 214 1.94 19.77 -5.32
N PHE A 215 0.82 19.08 -5.56
CA PHE A 215 -0.51 19.50 -5.18
C PHE A 215 -1.13 18.47 -4.23
N LEU A 216 -1.53 18.92 -3.04
CA LEU A 216 -2.25 18.12 -2.06
C LEU A 216 -3.58 18.82 -1.75
N ASP A 217 -4.69 18.11 -1.94
CA ASP A 217 -6.03 18.57 -1.56
C ASP A 217 -6.27 18.44 -0.04
N GLU A 218 -7.47 18.79 0.43
CA GLU A 218 -7.81 18.71 1.86
C GLU A 218 -7.59 17.31 2.45
N ALA A 219 -8.05 16.25 1.75
CA ALA A 219 -7.97 14.87 2.23
C ALA A 219 -6.51 14.39 2.33
N HIS A 220 -5.70 14.75 1.33
CA HIS A 220 -4.32 14.28 1.19
C HIS A 220 -3.28 15.15 1.89
N THR A 221 -3.72 16.19 2.60
CA THR A 221 -2.86 16.95 3.54
C THR A 221 -2.61 16.21 4.86
N ARG A 222 -3.23 15.03 5.05
CA ARG A 222 -3.03 14.11 6.19
C ARG A 222 -2.42 12.79 5.71
N GLY A 223 -1.57 12.16 6.52
CA GLY A 223 -0.98 10.84 6.22
C GLY A 223 0.12 10.81 5.16
N THR A 224 0.11 11.70 4.16
CA THR A 224 1.09 11.74 3.06
C THR A 224 2.50 12.10 3.52
N ASP A 225 3.52 11.37 3.07
CA ASP A 225 4.95 11.65 3.34
C ASP A 225 5.75 11.74 2.03
N LEU A 226 6.16 12.96 1.66
CA LEU A 226 6.99 13.25 0.49
C LEU A 226 8.32 13.86 0.93
N ARG A 227 9.45 13.36 0.39
CA ARG A 227 10.80 13.84 0.74
C ARG A 227 11.17 15.11 -0.04
N LEU A 228 10.47 16.20 0.24
CA LEU A 228 10.62 17.45 -0.48
C LEU A 228 12.01 18.11 -0.27
N PRO A 229 12.59 18.76 -1.30
CA PRO A 229 13.85 19.49 -1.20
C PRO A 229 13.82 20.66 -0.20
N THR A 230 14.99 21.08 0.28
CA THR A 230 15.12 22.15 1.32
C THR A 230 14.74 23.54 0.85
N ASN A 231 14.79 23.82 -0.44
CA ASN A 231 14.49 25.13 -1.02
C ASN A 231 13.01 25.31 -1.37
N TYR A 232 12.15 24.36 -1.01
CA TYR A 232 10.74 24.39 -1.40
C TYR A 232 9.94 25.36 -0.56
N ARG A 233 9.08 26.12 -1.23
CA ARG A 233 8.07 27.00 -0.64
C ARG A 233 6.68 26.46 -0.94
N ALA A 234 5.82 26.42 0.06
CA ALA A 234 4.44 25.94 -0.08
C ALA A 234 3.39 27.06 0.05
N ALA A 235 2.43 27.11 -0.87
CA ALA A 235 1.21 27.90 -0.73
C ALA A 235 0.16 27.11 0.04
N VAL A 236 -0.33 27.67 1.14
CA VAL A 236 -1.29 27.01 2.03
C VAL A 236 -2.60 27.79 1.98
N THR A 237 -3.69 27.16 1.55
CA THR A 237 -5.00 27.81 1.49
C THR A 237 -5.68 27.81 2.85
N LEU A 238 -6.39 28.90 3.19
CA LEU A 238 -7.17 29.01 4.42
C LEU A 238 -8.68 28.95 4.13
N GLY A 239 -9.41 28.18 4.94
CA GLY A 239 -10.87 28.02 4.85
C GLY A 239 -11.60 28.44 6.14
N ALA A 240 -12.93 28.59 6.06
CA ALA A 240 -13.76 29.14 7.14
C ALA A 240 -13.85 28.26 8.41
N ASN A 241 -13.57 26.97 8.28
CA ASN A 241 -13.66 25.99 9.37
C ASN A 241 -12.30 25.33 9.66
N LEU A 242 -11.19 25.91 9.18
CA LEU A 242 -9.88 25.32 9.35
C LEU A 242 -9.41 25.43 10.80
N THR A 243 -9.10 24.28 11.42
CA THR A 243 -8.56 24.24 12.79
C THR A 243 -7.05 24.47 12.80
N LYS A 244 -6.53 24.92 13.94
CA LYS A 244 -5.08 25.09 14.14
C LYS A 244 -4.33 23.80 13.84
N ASP A 245 -4.82 22.67 14.35
CA ASP A 245 -4.13 21.38 14.19
C ASP A 245 -4.14 20.91 12.74
N ARG A 246 -5.24 21.08 12.01
CA ARG A 246 -5.29 20.77 10.57
C ARG A 246 -4.30 21.63 9.79
N LEU A 247 -4.28 22.94 10.05
CA LEU A 247 -3.34 23.86 9.41
C LEU A 247 -1.88 23.46 9.70
N VAL A 248 -1.57 23.21 10.97
CA VAL A 248 -0.23 22.81 11.40
C VAL A 248 0.18 21.47 10.79
N GLN A 249 -0.69 20.46 10.82
CA GLN A 249 -0.42 19.13 10.26
C GLN A 249 -0.13 19.16 8.76
N ALA A 250 -0.87 20.00 8.04
CA ALA A 250 -0.65 20.25 6.62
C ALA A 250 0.68 20.97 6.37
N CYS A 251 0.97 22.07 7.09
CA CYS A 251 2.25 22.76 6.96
C CYS A 251 3.44 21.83 7.28
N MET A 252 3.28 20.91 8.23
CA MET A 252 4.30 19.91 8.59
C MET A 252 4.53 18.83 7.52
N ARG A 253 3.78 18.83 6.40
CA ARG A 253 4.18 18.09 5.19
C ARG A 253 5.50 18.63 4.62
N MET A 254 5.78 19.91 4.87
CA MET A 254 7.11 20.51 4.70
C MET A 254 8.00 20.08 5.88
N ARG A 255 8.54 18.84 5.83
CA ARG A 255 9.30 18.24 6.94
C ARG A 255 10.53 19.04 7.39
N LYS A 256 11.04 19.95 6.55
CA LYS A 256 12.16 20.84 6.84
C LYS A 256 11.70 22.31 6.98
N LEU A 257 10.45 22.54 7.37
CA LEU A 257 9.90 23.87 7.66
C LEU A 257 10.76 24.56 8.73
N GLY A 258 11.17 25.80 8.45
CA GLY A 258 12.09 26.57 9.29
C GLY A 258 13.56 26.11 9.25
N LYS A 259 13.88 25.13 8.40
CA LYS A 259 15.23 24.65 8.07
C LYS A 259 15.45 24.68 6.55
N GLY A 260 15.05 25.80 5.94
CA GLY A 260 15.12 26.07 4.50
C GLY A 260 13.75 26.11 3.83
N GLN A 261 12.84 25.20 4.19
CA GLN A 261 11.48 25.22 3.64
C GLN A 261 10.65 26.30 4.31
N THR A 262 9.79 26.94 3.52
CA THR A 262 8.95 28.08 3.94
C THR A 262 7.51 27.92 3.47
N VAL A 263 6.60 28.68 4.07
CA VAL A 263 5.17 28.68 3.70
C VAL A 263 4.68 30.09 3.40
N VAL A 264 3.66 30.17 2.55
CA VAL A 264 2.89 31.38 2.29
C VAL A 264 1.40 31.08 2.44
N PHE A 265 0.74 31.80 3.34
CA PHE A 265 -0.69 31.61 3.59
C PHE A 265 -1.52 32.41 2.58
N CYS A 266 -2.30 31.70 1.80
CA CYS A 266 -3.24 32.26 0.83
C CYS A 266 -4.58 32.48 1.52
N ILE A 267 -4.95 33.75 1.73
CA ILE A 267 -6.15 34.11 2.51
C ILE A 267 -7.25 34.58 1.58
N PRO A 268 -8.37 33.83 1.45
CA PRO A 268 -9.55 34.32 0.75
C PRO A 268 -10.14 35.56 1.43
N ARG A 269 -10.73 36.45 0.63
CA ARG A 269 -11.34 37.69 1.13
C ARG A 269 -12.37 37.47 2.25
N GLU A 270 -13.15 36.39 2.18
CA GLU A 270 -14.13 36.06 3.22
C GLU A 270 -13.48 35.78 4.57
N ILE A 271 -12.34 35.10 4.54
CA ILE A 271 -11.56 34.76 5.74
C ILE A 271 -10.84 36.00 6.25
N GLU A 272 -10.28 36.80 5.35
CA GLU A 272 -9.67 38.09 5.69
C GLU A 272 -10.67 38.99 6.44
N GLN A 273 -11.90 39.11 5.92
CA GLN A 273 -12.95 39.91 6.57
C GLN A 273 -13.32 39.37 7.95
N LYS A 274 -13.41 38.05 8.13
CA LYS A 274 -13.66 37.43 9.43
C LYS A 274 -12.52 37.70 10.41
N ILE A 275 -11.27 37.62 9.95
CA ILE A 275 -10.08 37.92 10.77
C ILE A 275 -10.10 39.39 11.20
N LEU A 276 -10.37 40.32 10.27
CA LEU A 276 -10.45 41.75 10.58
C LEU A 276 -11.58 42.09 11.57
N GLN A 277 -12.75 41.45 11.42
CA GLN A 277 -13.86 41.58 12.38
C GLN A 277 -13.46 41.10 13.78
N LEU A 278 -12.73 39.98 13.90
CA LEU A 278 -12.26 39.47 15.19
C LEU A 278 -11.15 40.32 15.82
N LEU A 279 -10.35 41.01 15.00
CA LEU A 279 -9.29 41.91 15.46
C LEU A 279 -9.80 43.32 15.80
N GLY A 280 -11.06 43.65 15.47
CA GLY A 280 -11.62 44.98 15.68
C GLY A 280 -10.91 46.08 14.88
N GLN A 281 -10.26 45.73 13.77
CA GLN A 281 -9.52 46.66 12.92
C GLN A 281 -10.28 46.94 11.62
N GLU A 282 -10.51 48.22 11.31
CA GLU A 282 -11.24 48.67 10.11
C GLU A 282 -10.36 48.97 8.88
N SER A 283 -9.03 48.79 8.94
CA SER A 283 -8.15 49.11 7.79
C SER A 283 -6.99 48.13 7.58
N SER A 284 -6.74 47.85 6.29
CA SER A 284 -5.73 46.93 5.74
C SER A 284 -4.30 47.45 5.95
N GLY A 285 -3.74 47.29 7.15
CA GLY A 285 -2.35 47.59 7.46
C GLY A 285 -1.64 46.39 8.09
N SER A 286 -0.54 45.94 7.47
CA SER A 286 0.41 44.89 7.91
C SER A 286 -0.22 43.69 8.64
N TYR A 287 -0.55 42.64 7.89
CA TYR A 287 -0.97 41.35 8.47
C TYR A 287 0.21 40.75 9.27
N ASN A 288 0.27 41.04 10.56
CA ASN A 288 1.08 40.22 11.46
C ASN A 288 0.39 38.87 11.57
N ILE A 289 1.14 37.78 11.36
CA ILE A 289 0.64 36.41 11.55
C ILE A 289 0.27 36.25 13.02
N SER A 290 -0.98 36.58 13.36
CA SER A 290 -1.59 36.27 14.63
C SER A 290 -2.37 34.99 14.39
N ILE A 291 -1.75 33.83 14.69
CA ILE A 291 -2.49 32.57 14.81
C ILE A 291 -3.28 32.67 16.12
N ARG A 292 -4.31 33.52 16.14
CA ARG A 292 -5.32 33.49 17.19
C ARG A 292 -6.17 32.27 16.89
N CYS A 293 -5.93 31.21 17.65
CA CYS A 293 -6.73 30.01 17.66
C CYS A 293 -8.17 30.40 17.98
N SER A 294 -8.98 30.68 16.97
CA SER A 294 -10.42 30.70 17.15
C SER A 294 -10.82 29.24 17.34
N LEU A 295 -10.89 28.83 18.61
CA LEU A 295 -11.41 27.55 19.11
C LEU A 295 -12.85 27.24 18.65
N LEU A 296 -13.40 28.06 17.75
CA LEU A 296 -14.71 27.94 17.13
C LEU A 296 -14.89 26.60 16.38
N GLY A 297 -13.81 25.94 15.94
CA GLY A 297 -13.88 24.63 15.28
C GLY A 297 -14.25 23.46 16.20
N HIS A 298 -14.04 23.58 17.52
CA HIS A 298 -14.42 22.54 18.48
C HIS A 298 -15.88 22.66 18.95
N ARG A 299 -16.64 23.63 18.43
CA ARG A 299 -18.04 23.88 18.84
C ARG A 299 -19.04 22.81 18.42
N ARG A 300 -18.67 21.81 17.59
CA ARG A 300 -19.68 21.12 16.77
C ARG A 300 -20.08 19.69 17.12
N ASN A 301 -19.37 18.93 17.96
CA ASN A 301 -19.72 17.49 18.14
C ASN A 301 -19.81 16.98 19.60
N GLN A 302 -19.91 17.84 20.61
CA GLN A 302 -19.59 17.43 22.00
C GLN A 302 -20.64 17.52 23.12
N PRO A 303 -21.86 18.05 22.97
CA PRO A 303 -22.70 18.21 24.16
C PRO A 303 -23.47 16.95 24.60
N GLU A 304 -23.87 16.07 23.68
CA GLU A 304 -24.84 15.00 24.04
C GLU A 304 -24.20 13.77 24.71
N HIS A 305 -22.91 13.49 24.46
CA HIS A 305 -22.23 12.33 25.04
C HIS A 305 -21.76 12.53 26.49
N ALA A 306 -21.70 13.77 26.99
CA ALA A 306 -21.22 14.08 28.35
C ALA A 306 -22.21 13.69 29.46
N ALA A 307 -23.47 13.37 29.13
CA ALA A 307 -24.52 13.11 30.12
C ALA A 307 -24.71 11.63 30.50
N ARG A 308 -23.96 10.68 29.93
CA ARG A 308 -24.26 9.24 30.06
C ARG A 308 -23.22 8.50 30.89
N ILE A 309 -23.20 8.74 32.20
CA ILE A 309 -22.33 7.98 33.12
C ILE A 309 -23.14 7.45 34.31
N ALA A 310 -23.62 6.21 34.21
CA ALA A 310 -23.90 5.38 35.38
C ALA A 310 -23.87 3.87 35.04
N ILE A 311 -23.03 3.14 35.80
CA ILE A 311 -23.09 1.69 36.13
C ILE A 311 -22.58 0.69 35.07
N MET A 312 -21.66 -0.17 35.50
CA MET A 312 -21.29 -1.43 34.83
C MET A 312 -21.32 -2.56 35.86
N VAL A 313 -22.39 -3.37 35.84
CA VAL A 313 -22.39 -4.82 36.13
C VAL A 313 -23.65 -5.44 35.50
N HIS A 314 -23.75 -5.54 34.17
CA HIS A 314 -24.86 -6.25 33.51
C HIS A 314 -24.43 -6.91 32.19
N SER A 315 -25.23 -7.87 31.72
CA SER A 315 -24.92 -8.75 30.58
C SER A 315 -24.75 -7.97 29.26
N ARG A 316 -24.02 -8.54 28.27
CA ARG A 316 -23.78 -7.89 26.95
C ARG A 316 -25.06 -7.40 26.25
N SER A 317 -26.21 -8.03 26.50
CA SER A 317 -27.50 -7.64 25.90
C SER A 317 -28.10 -6.37 26.53
N GLU A 318 -27.90 -6.16 27.83
CA GLU A 318 -28.40 -4.99 28.56
C GLU A 318 -27.57 -3.75 28.25
N CYS A 319 -26.24 -3.90 28.07
CA CYS A 319 -25.38 -2.82 27.61
C CYS A 319 -25.77 -2.33 26.20
N ALA A 320 -26.09 -3.23 25.28
CA ALA A 320 -26.52 -2.84 23.92
C ALA A 320 -27.81 -2.01 23.93
N GLY A 321 -28.72 -2.25 24.88
CA GLY A 321 -29.91 -1.43 25.06
C GLY A 321 -29.59 0.00 25.52
N GLN A 322 -28.51 0.20 26.28
CA GLN A 322 -28.07 1.53 26.71
C GLN A 322 -27.40 2.31 25.57
N PHE A 323 -26.64 1.68 24.68
CA PHE A 323 -26.02 2.34 23.53
C PHE A 323 -26.96 2.54 22.34
N LYS A 324 -28.23 2.17 22.48
CA LYS A 324 -29.22 2.25 21.40
C LYS A 324 -29.82 3.66 21.33
N GLU A 325 -29.68 4.30 20.18
CA GLU A 325 -30.27 5.61 19.85
C GLU A 325 -31.25 5.49 18.69
N ASP A 326 -32.24 6.36 18.65
CA ASP A 326 -33.15 6.49 17.51
C ASP A 326 -32.41 7.17 16.35
N GLU A 327 -32.14 6.41 15.30
CA GLU A 327 -31.45 6.90 14.10
C GLU A 327 -32.47 7.47 13.09
N ALA A 328 -33.63 6.82 12.97
CA ALA A 328 -34.68 7.25 12.07
C ALA A 328 -35.33 8.55 12.58
N GLN A 329 -35.17 9.62 11.81
CA GLN A 329 -35.81 10.91 12.09
C GLN A 329 -36.99 11.13 11.14
N SER A 330 -38.07 11.72 11.65
CA SER A 330 -39.19 12.07 10.78
C SER A 330 -38.81 13.22 9.84
N LEU A 331 -39.46 13.29 8.67
CA LEU A 331 -39.28 14.42 7.75
C LEU A 331 -39.62 15.76 8.41
N ASP A 332 -40.61 15.77 9.31
CA ASP A 332 -40.95 16.96 10.09
C ASP A 332 -39.78 17.35 11.01
N GLN A 333 -39.14 16.42 11.72
CA GLN A 333 -37.97 16.73 12.54
C GLN A 333 -36.78 17.28 11.74
N ARG A 334 -36.60 16.86 10.49
CA ARG A 334 -35.48 17.30 9.62
C ARG A 334 -35.70 18.64 8.94
N TYR A 335 -36.94 18.91 8.52
CA TYR A 335 -37.24 20.02 7.62
C TYR A 335 -38.16 21.07 8.24
N HIS A 336 -38.66 20.86 9.47
CA HIS A 336 -39.42 21.89 10.16
C HIS A 336 -38.50 23.06 10.57
N PRO A 337 -38.87 24.32 10.31
CA PRO A 337 -38.11 25.48 10.79
C PRO A 337 -37.96 25.41 12.31
N GLN A 338 -36.71 25.42 12.76
CA GLN A 338 -36.19 25.29 14.13
C GLN A 338 -37.22 25.49 15.25
N GLN A 339 -37.62 24.40 15.92
CA GLN A 339 -37.96 24.50 17.34
C GLN A 339 -36.66 24.85 18.09
N ALA A 340 -36.77 25.74 19.08
CA ALA A 340 -35.63 26.20 19.88
C ALA A 340 -34.75 25.02 20.30
N HIS A 341 -33.46 25.08 19.99
CA HIS A 341 -32.51 24.08 20.42
C HIS A 341 -32.64 23.91 21.95
N PRO A 342 -32.65 22.67 22.48
CA PRO A 342 -32.66 22.46 23.92
C PRO A 342 -31.50 23.23 24.53
N GLY A 343 -31.81 24.09 25.51
CA GLY A 343 -30.79 24.87 26.21
C GLY A 343 -29.81 23.93 26.91
N VAL A 344 -28.58 24.38 27.12
CA VAL A 344 -27.54 23.62 27.84
C VAL A 344 -28.06 23.05 29.17
N SER A 345 -29.00 23.75 29.81
CA SER A 345 -29.68 23.36 31.04
C SER A 345 -30.46 22.05 30.96
N SER A 346 -31.16 21.74 29.86
CA SER A 346 -31.97 20.50 29.77
C SER A 346 -31.12 19.23 29.65
N CYS A 347 -29.87 19.35 29.20
CA CYS A 347 -28.93 18.23 29.14
C CYS A 347 -28.27 17.93 30.49
N LEU A 348 -28.35 18.87 31.44
CA LEU A 348 -27.71 18.79 32.75
C LEU A 348 -28.63 18.17 33.82
N ASP A 349 -29.92 17.98 33.54
CA ASP A 349 -30.93 17.50 34.50
C ASP A 349 -30.65 16.07 35.01
N HIS A 350 -29.81 15.30 34.31
CA HIS A 350 -29.44 13.93 34.65
C HIS A 350 -28.00 13.78 35.18
N ILE A 351 -27.28 14.89 35.37
CA ILE A 351 -25.86 14.90 35.73
C ILE A 351 -25.69 15.31 37.20
N GLU A 352 -24.66 14.78 37.88
CA GLU A 352 -24.31 15.23 39.23
C GLU A 352 -24.03 16.74 39.28
N PRO A 353 -24.48 17.46 40.32
CA PRO A 353 -24.43 18.93 40.35
C PRO A 353 -23.03 19.54 40.20
N CYS A 354 -21.99 18.89 40.72
CA CYS A 354 -20.60 19.36 40.60
C CYS A 354 -20.08 19.25 39.16
N THR A 355 -20.36 18.13 38.50
CA THR A 355 -20.02 17.86 37.10
C THR A 355 -20.80 18.79 36.16
N ALA A 356 -22.07 19.03 36.45
CA ALA A 356 -22.91 19.96 35.71
C ALA A 356 -22.38 21.41 35.77
N ALA A 357 -21.91 21.86 36.94
CA ALA A 357 -21.34 23.19 37.11
C ALA A 357 -20.03 23.38 36.31
N GLU A 358 -19.14 22.38 36.32
CA GLU A 358 -17.89 22.43 35.55
C GLU A 358 -18.16 22.37 34.04
N PHE A 359 -19.12 21.55 33.61
CA PHE A 359 -19.56 21.50 32.21
C PHE A 359 -20.15 22.85 31.75
N GLN A 360 -21.01 23.46 32.57
CA GLN A 360 -21.60 24.76 32.28
C GLN A 360 -20.53 25.86 32.20
N LYS A 361 -19.55 25.84 33.11
CA LYS A 361 -18.41 26.76 33.08
C LYS A 361 -17.60 26.61 31.79
N ARG A 362 -17.28 25.38 31.37
CA ARG A 362 -16.61 25.14 30.08
C ARG A 362 -17.44 25.65 28.91
N CYS A 363 -18.75 25.38 28.88
CA CYS A 363 -19.64 25.90 27.84
C CYS A 363 -19.61 27.44 27.76
N GLN A 364 -19.58 28.13 28.91
CA GLN A 364 -19.45 29.58 28.98
C GLN A 364 -18.09 30.08 28.47
N GLU A 365 -16.98 29.42 28.83
CA GLU A 365 -15.64 29.74 28.31
C GLU A 365 -15.57 29.62 26.78
N PHE A 366 -16.30 28.68 26.19
CA PHE A 366 -16.42 28.51 24.74
C PHE A 366 -17.50 29.40 24.08
N GLY A 367 -18.28 30.16 24.86
CA GLY A 367 -19.40 30.97 24.38
C GLY A 367 -20.53 30.15 23.77
N LEU A 368 -20.80 28.96 24.31
CA LEU A 368 -21.88 28.06 23.91
C LEU A 368 -23.13 28.35 24.75
N THR A 369 -24.11 29.04 24.16
CA THR A 369 -25.42 29.32 24.79
C THR A 369 -26.49 28.31 24.39
N GLU A 370 -26.34 27.68 23.23
CA GLU A 370 -27.26 26.68 22.68
C GLU A 370 -26.44 25.47 22.21
N LEU A 371 -27.00 24.27 22.37
CA LEU A 371 -26.40 23.04 21.89
C LEU A 371 -27.00 22.73 20.52
N PRO A 372 -26.23 22.83 19.42
CA PRO A 372 -26.75 22.46 18.11
C PRO A 372 -27.08 20.96 18.11
N THR A 373 -28.32 20.61 17.74
CA THR A 373 -28.72 19.23 17.50
C THR A 373 -27.91 18.70 16.31
N SER A 374 -27.18 17.61 16.52
CA SER A 374 -26.09 17.14 15.67
C SER A 374 -26.52 16.56 14.30
N SER A 375 -27.78 16.70 13.91
CA SER A 375 -28.40 15.89 12.85
C SER A 375 -27.96 16.21 11.41
N LEU A 376 -27.36 17.38 11.15
CA LEU A 376 -27.05 17.81 9.77
C LEU A 376 -25.55 17.95 9.45
N GLN A 377 -24.66 17.85 10.44
CA GLN A 377 -23.21 18.07 10.27
C GLN A 377 -22.32 17.02 10.96
N GLU A 378 -22.89 15.92 11.47
CA GLU A 378 -22.09 14.75 11.81
C GLU A 378 -21.48 14.17 10.53
N GLU A 379 -20.15 14.28 10.40
CA GLU A 379 -19.38 13.37 9.54
C GLU A 379 -19.50 11.97 10.15
N GLN A 380 -20.54 11.24 9.73
CA GLN A 380 -20.65 9.83 10.00
C GLN A 380 -19.84 9.12 8.93
N GLU A 381 -18.72 8.52 9.33
CA GLU A 381 -18.07 7.46 8.55
C GLU A 381 -19.06 6.30 8.48
N ARG A 382 -19.90 6.33 7.44
CA ARG A 382 -20.71 5.19 7.06
C ARG A 382 -19.82 4.33 6.20
N GLU A 383 -19.51 3.12 6.67
CA GLU A 383 -18.91 2.07 5.84
C GLU A 383 -19.89 1.70 4.71
N LEU A 384 -19.95 2.55 3.67
CA LEU A 384 -20.72 2.32 2.44
C LEU A 384 -19.94 1.45 1.46
N SER A 385 -18.64 1.32 1.68
CA SER A 385 -17.73 0.38 1.04
C SER A 385 -16.90 -0.27 2.14
N PRO A 386 -16.80 -1.61 2.20
CA PRO A 386 -15.84 -2.27 3.06
C PRO A 386 -14.43 -1.87 2.60
N GLU A 387 -13.79 -0.95 3.32
CA GLU A 387 -12.36 -0.71 3.17
C GLU A 387 -11.65 -2.00 3.54
N THR A 388 -11.10 -2.66 2.53
CA THR A 388 -10.38 -3.91 2.72
C THR A 388 -8.93 -3.54 3.03
N GLU A 389 -8.67 -3.11 4.26
CA GLU A 389 -7.30 -2.99 4.75
C GLU A 389 -6.69 -4.39 4.84
N HIS A 390 -5.73 -4.66 3.95
CA HIS A 390 -4.95 -5.90 3.98
C HIS A 390 -3.80 -5.75 4.97
N GLU A 391 -4.07 -5.98 6.26
CA GLU A 391 -3.00 -6.04 7.25
C GLU A 391 -2.31 -7.42 7.20
N ARG A 392 -1.04 -7.45 6.80
CA ARG A 392 -0.22 -8.67 6.74
C ARG A 392 0.13 -9.13 8.17
N GLN A 393 -0.63 -10.07 8.71
CA GLN A 393 -0.20 -10.78 9.91
C GLN A 393 0.91 -11.77 9.56
N VAL A 394 2.12 -11.48 10.03
CA VAL A 394 3.26 -12.40 9.91
C VAL A 394 3.06 -13.55 10.89
N GLU A 395 2.57 -14.69 10.41
CA GLU A 395 2.53 -15.93 11.19
C GLU A 395 3.97 -16.40 11.43
N ARG A 396 4.44 -16.21 12.67
CA ARG A 396 5.77 -16.67 13.05
C ARG A 396 5.74 -18.18 13.29
N PRO A 397 6.83 -18.89 12.95
CA PRO A 397 6.95 -20.31 13.25
C PRO A 397 6.80 -20.57 14.75
N LEU A 398 6.38 -21.78 15.11
CA LEU A 398 6.33 -22.20 16.51
C LEU A 398 7.70 -21.99 17.18
N PRO A 399 7.73 -21.58 18.46
CA PRO A 399 8.99 -21.42 19.20
C PRO A 399 9.84 -22.70 19.15
N ALA A 400 11.10 -22.56 18.73
CA ALA A 400 12.07 -23.64 18.68
C ALA A 400 13.39 -23.21 19.32
N GLU A 401 14.11 -24.17 19.91
CA GLU A 401 15.41 -23.91 20.50
C GLU A 401 16.49 -23.80 19.40
N PRO A 402 17.29 -22.73 19.36
CA PRO A 402 18.35 -22.58 18.36
C PRO A 402 19.48 -23.61 18.58
N GLU A 403 20.07 -24.07 17.49
CA GLU A 403 21.28 -24.90 17.55
C GLU A 403 22.50 -24.06 17.94
N ILE A 404 23.50 -24.67 18.58
CA ILE A 404 24.75 -23.97 18.90
C ILE A 404 25.65 -23.98 17.67
N HIS A 405 25.83 -22.79 17.09
CA HIS A 405 26.70 -22.58 15.94
C HIS A 405 28.18 -22.68 16.32
N HIS A 406 28.95 -23.39 15.49
CA HIS A 406 30.39 -23.53 15.64
C HIS A 406 31.05 -23.64 14.27
N LEU A 407 32.28 -23.12 14.15
CA LEU A 407 33.08 -23.27 12.94
C LEU A 407 33.77 -24.64 12.95
N HIS A 408 33.46 -25.50 11.98
CA HIS A 408 34.07 -26.81 11.88
C HIS A 408 35.51 -26.74 11.35
N GLU A 409 36.43 -27.54 11.91
CA GLU A 409 37.87 -27.50 11.57
C GLU A 409 38.11 -27.80 10.08
N ASP A 410 37.37 -28.74 9.48
CA ASP A 410 37.46 -29.03 8.04
C ASP A 410 36.99 -27.87 7.14
N VAL A 411 36.06 -27.02 7.60
CA VAL A 411 35.67 -25.79 6.86
C VAL A 411 36.84 -24.79 6.90
N ARG A 412 37.47 -24.66 8.06
CA ARG A 412 38.67 -23.83 8.22
C ARG A 412 39.85 -24.35 7.39
N SER A 413 40.07 -25.66 7.39
CA SER A 413 41.10 -26.32 6.58
C SER A 413 40.83 -26.17 5.08
N PHE A 414 39.56 -26.22 4.65
CA PHE A 414 39.19 -25.91 3.27
C PHE A 414 39.56 -24.47 2.88
N VAL A 415 39.32 -23.49 3.77
CA VAL A 415 39.72 -22.10 3.55
C VAL A 415 41.24 -21.94 3.51
N LEU A 416 41.97 -22.50 4.48
CA LEU A 416 43.41 -22.32 4.61
C LEU A 416 44.24 -23.11 3.59
N ASN A 417 43.84 -24.36 3.30
CA ASN A 417 44.62 -25.30 2.50
C ASN A 417 43.98 -25.61 1.13
N GLY A 418 42.73 -25.21 0.90
CA GLY A 418 42.00 -25.50 -0.33
C GLY A 418 41.60 -26.98 -0.50
N VAL A 419 41.63 -27.77 0.58
CA VAL A 419 41.34 -29.21 0.56
C VAL A 419 39.88 -29.44 0.92
N PHE A 420 39.10 -29.95 -0.03
CA PHE A 420 37.71 -30.34 0.18
C PHE A 420 37.61 -31.87 0.33
N SER A 421 37.05 -32.35 1.45
CA SER A 421 36.89 -33.78 1.72
C SER A 421 35.41 -34.16 1.76
N GLN A 422 34.97 -34.97 0.79
CA GLN A 422 33.57 -35.44 0.72
C GLN A 422 33.20 -36.41 1.85
N SER A 423 34.18 -37.08 2.45
CA SER A 423 33.96 -37.99 3.57
C SER A 423 33.90 -37.28 4.92
N SER A 424 34.12 -35.96 4.96
CA SER A 424 33.99 -35.17 6.17
C SER A 424 32.52 -34.96 6.53
N ASN A 425 32.21 -35.05 7.81
CA ASN A 425 30.89 -34.72 8.35
C ASN A 425 30.59 -33.20 8.33
N ALA A 426 31.56 -32.38 7.93
CA ALA A 426 31.41 -30.93 7.83
C ALA A 426 30.55 -30.49 6.63
N PHE A 427 30.49 -31.31 5.58
CA PHE A 427 29.85 -30.97 4.32
C PHE A 427 28.73 -31.96 3.99
N LYS A 428 27.61 -31.43 3.49
CA LYS A 428 26.47 -32.23 3.03
C LYS A 428 26.03 -31.71 1.64
N PRO A 429 25.56 -32.57 0.72
CA PRO A 429 24.93 -32.08 -0.50
C PRO A 429 23.74 -31.16 -0.18
N ALA A 430 23.61 -30.05 -0.90
CA ALA A 430 22.65 -28.99 -0.58
C ALA A 430 21.20 -29.50 -0.53
N PHE A 431 20.77 -30.28 -1.52
CA PHE A 431 19.41 -30.83 -1.55
C PHE A 431 19.14 -31.83 -0.41
N MET A 432 20.17 -32.52 0.09
CA MET A 432 20.04 -33.39 1.26
C MET A 432 19.83 -32.58 2.55
N ALA A 433 20.08 -31.27 2.59
CA ALA A 433 19.68 -30.42 3.71
C ALA A 433 18.15 -30.23 3.79
N LEU A 434 17.44 -30.45 2.67
CA LEU A 434 15.99 -30.35 2.56
C LEU A 434 15.27 -31.67 2.84
N GLU A 435 15.97 -32.71 3.27
CA GLU A 435 15.45 -34.07 3.52
C GLU A 435 14.33 -34.11 4.57
N HIS A 436 14.40 -33.27 5.60
CA HIS A 436 13.33 -33.14 6.62
C HIS A 436 12.29 -32.06 6.25
N THR A 437 12.27 -31.74 4.97
CA THR A 437 11.31 -31.01 4.14
C THR A 437 9.87 -31.47 4.14
N SER A 438 8.86 -30.60 4.07
CA SER A 438 7.59 -31.01 3.42
C SER A 438 7.77 -31.26 1.91
N ALA A 439 8.71 -30.54 1.27
CA ALA A 439 9.04 -30.73 -0.14
C ALA A 439 9.55 -32.15 -0.44
N ALA A 440 10.38 -32.72 0.45
CA ALA A 440 10.97 -34.06 0.31
C ALA A 440 9.93 -35.19 0.27
N LYS A 441 8.66 -34.96 0.66
CA LYS A 441 7.59 -35.95 0.43
C LYS A 441 7.28 -36.16 -1.06
N ASN A 442 7.52 -35.16 -1.89
CA ASN A 442 7.16 -35.18 -3.30
C ASN A 442 8.28 -35.71 -4.21
N PHE A 443 9.54 -35.68 -3.76
CA PHE A 443 10.70 -36.11 -4.54
C PHE A 443 11.82 -36.62 -3.63
N ASP A 444 12.55 -37.67 -4.06
CA ASP A 444 13.73 -38.14 -3.33
C ASP A 444 14.89 -37.18 -3.59
N VAL A 445 15.27 -36.41 -2.57
CA VAL A 445 16.29 -35.38 -2.69
C VAL A 445 17.70 -35.93 -2.99
N SER A 446 17.93 -37.23 -2.79
CA SER A 446 19.21 -37.89 -3.08
C SER A 446 19.46 -38.08 -4.59
N GLU A 447 18.42 -38.00 -5.41
CA GLU A 447 18.54 -38.08 -6.87
C GLU A 447 19.09 -36.79 -7.50
N PHE A 448 19.04 -35.66 -6.79
CA PHE A 448 19.61 -34.41 -7.28
C PHE A 448 21.15 -34.49 -7.36
N ARG A 449 21.73 -33.75 -8.31
CA ARG A 449 23.19 -33.75 -8.50
C ARG A 449 23.90 -33.06 -7.34
N ASN A 450 25.00 -33.65 -6.91
CA ASN A 450 25.87 -33.13 -5.84
C ASN A 450 26.81 -32.01 -6.32
N HIS A 451 26.28 -31.02 -7.03
CA HIS A 451 27.03 -29.86 -7.51
C HIS A 451 27.07 -28.70 -6.51
N VAL A 452 26.05 -28.59 -5.66
CA VAL A 452 26.00 -27.58 -4.59
C VAL A 452 26.08 -28.31 -3.26
N TRP A 453 27.00 -27.87 -2.41
CA TRP A 453 27.24 -28.40 -1.08
C TRP A 453 26.96 -27.32 -0.06
N VAL A 454 26.58 -27.73 1.15
CA VAL A 454 26.36 -26.84 2.29
C VAL A 454 27.20 -27.33 3.46
N THR A 455 27.53 -26.43 4.38
CA THR A 455 28.11 -26.81 5.67
C THR A 455 27.05 -27.39 6.60
N GLN A 456 27.50 -28.21 7.55
CA GLN A 456 26.63 -28.75 8.58
C GLN A 456 25.96 -27.64 9.42
N ASP A 457 26.67 -26.53 9.66
CA ASP A 457 26.12 -25.37 10.35
C ASP A 457 25.02 -24.69 9.52
N PHE A 458 25.21 -24.54 8.19
CA PHE A 458 24.17 -24.02 7.31
C PHE A 458 22.90 -24.89 7.35
N ALA A 459 23.06 -26.22 7.32
CA ALA A 459 21.95 -27.16 7.27
C ALA A 459 21.17 -27.28 8.59
N LYS A 460 21.83 -27.10 9.75
CA LYS A 460 21.22 -27.34 11.07
C LYS A 460 21.04 -26.03 11.84
N THR A 461 19.81 -25.53 11.88
CA THR A 461 19.47 -24.22 12.47
C THR A 461 18.88 -24.31 13.87
N VAL A 462 18.11 -25.36 14.16
CA VAL A 462 17.41 -25.55 15.43
C VAL A 462 17.62 -26.96 15.99
N ARG A 463 17.47 -27.09 17.31
CA ARG A 463 17.49 -28.36 18.04
C ARG A 463 16.14 -29.05 17.86
N GLY A 464 16.17 -30.32 17.48
CA GLY A 464 14.95 -31.12 17.36
C GLY A 464 15.12 -32.26 16.36
N SER A 465 14.14 -33.17 16.37
CA SER A 465 13.97 -34.18 15.34
C SER A 465 12.77 -33.79 14.48
N PHE A 466 13.04 -33.58 13.20
CA PHE A 466 12.02 -33.35 12.18
C PHE A 466 11.67 -34.68 11.52
N GLY A 467 10.41 -34.87 11.14
CA GLY A 467 9.91 -36.17 10.70
C GLY A 467 8.57 -36.08 9.96
N LEU A 468 7.84 -37.18 9.92
CA LEU A 468 6.66 -37.36 9.05
C LEU A 468 5.54 -36.32 9.25
N ASN A 469 5.41 -35.78 10.48
CA ASN A 469 4.34 -34.83 10.85
C ASN A 469 4.86 -33.47 11.35
N ASN A 470 6.19 -33.24 11.35
CA ASN A 470 6.79 -31.98 11.78
C ASN A 470 7.99 -31.65 10.88
N TYR A 471 7.88 -30.56 10.12
CA TYR A 471 8.83 -30.24 9.06
C TYR A 471 9.76 -29.12 9.44
N ALA A 472 10.94 -29.12 8.83
CA ALA A 472 11.93 -28.07 9.00
C ALA A 472 11.70 -26.86 8.07
N ASP A 473 10.53 -26.74 7.44
CA ASP A 473 10.21 -25.76 6.39
C ASP A 473 10.52 -24.33 6.84
N SER A 474 9.98 -23.93 7.99
CA SER A 474 10.12 -22.58 8.52
C SER A 474 11.49 -22.24 9.09
N PHE A 475 12.39 -23.22 9.18
CA PHE A 475 13.72 -23.08 9.79
C PHE A 475 14.84 -23.15 8.75
N GLN A 476 14.51 -23.14 7.45
CA GLN A 476 15.49 -23.14 6.37
C GLN A 476 16.17 -21.77 6.23
N ARG A 477 17.50 -21.77 6.08
CA ARG A 477 18.28 -20.56 5.79
C ARG A 477 18.19 -20.18 4.32
N SER A 478 18.12 -18.88 4.04
CA SER A 478 18.34 -18.36 2.69
C SER A 478 19.81 -18.49 2.30
N VAL A 479 20.06 -18.66 1.01
CA VAL A 479 21.42 -18.74 0.47
C VAL A 479 21.92 -17.30 0.29
N GLN A 480 23.03 -16.96 0.97
CA GLN A 480 23.64 -15.62 0.90
C GLN A 480 25.14 -15.68 0.63
N TRP A 481 25.83 -16.64 1.24
CA TRP A 481 27.29 -16.70 1.26
C TRP A 481 27.78 -17.97 0.55
N VAL A 482 28.52 -17.79 -0.54
CA VAL A 482 29.05 -18.91 -1.35
C VAL A 482 30.58 -18.86 -1.33
N LEU A 483 31.21 -19.93 -0.84
CA LEU A 483 32.64 -20.17 -0.98
C LEU A 483 32.93 -20.90 -2.28
N THR A 484 33.96 -20.42 -2.96
CA THR A 484 34.38 -20.93 -4.26
C THR A 484 35.87 -21.19 -4.30
N ASN A 485 36.27 -22.25 -4.99
CA ASN A 485 37.66 -22.67 -5.12
C ASN A 485 37.87 -23.12 -6.58
N GLY A 486 38.96 -22.67 -7.22
CA GLY A 486 39.21 -22.97 -8.64
C GLY A 486 39.24 -24.46 -8.97
N ARG A 487 39.80 -25.30 -8.07
CA ARG A 487 39.82 -26.76 -8.24
C ARG A 487 38.43 -27.36 -8.12
N GLU A 488 37.64 -26.87 -7.17
CA GLU A 488 36.30 -27.39 -6.93
C GLU A 488 35.30 -26.94 -8.01
N ILE A 489 35.46 -25.73 -8.57
CA ILE A 489 34.71 -25.30 -9.75
C ILE A 489 35.00 -26.23 -10.94
N ALA A 490 36.26 -26.60 -11.16
CA ALA A 490 36.62 -27.57 -12.21
C ALA A 490 36.01 -28.97 -11.96
N ASN A 491 35.80 -29.32 -10.69
CA ASN A 491 35.09 -30.53 -10.26
C ASN A 491 33.56 -30.36 -10.18
N ASN A 492 33.00 -29.26 -10.72
CA ASN A 492 31.59 -28.92 -10.68
C ASN A 492 31.00 -28.82 -9.26
N ARG A 493 31.69 -28.14 -8.35
CA ARG A 493 31.23 -27.96 -6.96
C ARG A 493 31.26 -26.51 -6.49
N LEU A 494 30.18 -26.12 -5.79
CA LEU A 494 30.06 -24.87 -5.03
C LEU A 494 29.75 -25.19 -3.57
N LEU A 495 30.25 -24.39 -2.63
CA LEU A 495 30.00 -24.55 -1.20
C LEU A 495 29.24 -23.34 -0.66
N VAL A 496 28.10 -23.57 -0.02
CA VAL A 496 27.32 -22.56 0.70
C VAL A 496 27.63 -22.68 2.19
N ILE A 497 27.86 -21.53 2.83
CA ILE A 497 28.19 -21.45 4.26
C ILE A 497 27.11 -20.68 5.03
N SER A 498 27.08 -20.85 6.34
CA SER A 498 26.15 -20.10 7.18
C SER A 498 26.59 -18.64 7.39
N PRO A 499 25.65 -17.75 7.75
CA PRO A 499 26.01 -16.40 8.19
C PRO A 499 26.96 -16.39 9.40
N TYR A 500 26.86 -17.38 10.29
CA TYR A 500 27.78 -17.51 11.42
C TYR A 500 29.20 -17.80 10.94
N GLU A 501 29.39 -18.79 10.07
CA GLU A 501 30.70 -19.11 9.49
C GLU A 501 31.25 -17.92 8.67
N ALA A 502 30.39 -17.25 7.90
CA ALA A 502 30.76 -16.08 7.11
C ALA A 502 31.23 -14.88 7.94
N GLN A 503 30.83 -14.79 9.22
CA GLN A 503 31.29 -13.75 10.15
C GLN A 503 32.72 -14.00 10.67
N TYR A 504 33.12 -15.27 10.86
CA TYR A 504 34.40 -15.63 11.48
C TYR A 504 35.51 -16.00 10.48
N LEU A 505 35.14 -16.44 9.28
CA LEU A 505 36.10 -16.80 8.24
C LEU A 505 36.79 -15.62 7.49
N PRO A 506 36.32 -14.36 7.47
CA PRO A 506 36.95 -13.31 6.66
C PRO A 506 38.47 -13.13 6.87
N PRO A 507 39.03 -13.14 8.10
CA PRO A 507 40.49 -13.01 8.29
C PRO A 507 41.29 -14.16 7.64
N ASP A 508 40.77 -15.38 7.71
CA ASP A 508 41.39 -16.57 7.11
C ASP A 508 41.21 -16.56 5.56
N ILE A 509 40.09 -16.02 5.06
CA ILE A 509 39.79 -15.92 3.62
C ILE A 509 40.64 -14.83 2.96
N GLU A 510 40.80 -13.66 3.60
CA GLU A 510 41.61 -12.55 3.08
C GLU A 510 43.07 -12.94 2.87
N THR A 511 43.60 -13.81 3.73
CA THR A 511 44.98 -14.31 3.64
C THR A 511 45.11 -15.55 2.73
N SER A 512 44.00 -16.24 2.44
CA SER A 512 43.99 -17.44 1.62
C SER A 512 44.10 -17.14 0.12
N ARG A 513 44.85 -17.99 -0.58
CA ARG A 513 44.94 -17.97 -2.05
C ARG A 513 43.96 -18.94 -2.73
N TYR A 514 43.32 -19.81 -1.95
CA TYR A 514 42.58 -20.97 -2.48
C TYR A 514 41.09 -20.70 -2.64
N VAL A 515 40.51 -19.94 -1.71
CA VAL A 515 39.06 -19.74 -1.62
C VAL A 515 38.68 -18.29 -1.89
N THR A 516 37.47 -18.08 -2.39
CA THR A 516 36.87 -16.77 -2.56
C THR A 516 35.43 -16.82 -2.06
N LEU A 517 35.11 -15.95 -1.11
CA LEU A 517 33.76 -15.71 -0.61
C LEU A 517 33.02 -14.80 -1.57
N ARG A 518 31.80 -15.18 -1.94
CA ARG A 518 30.96 -14.48 -2.91
C ARG A 518 29.58 -14.24 -2.30
N LEU A 519 29.07 -13.02 -2.47
CA LEU A 519 27.71 -12.66 -2.10
C LEU A 519 26.73 -13.16 -3.18
N TYR A 520 25.60 -13.70 -2.72
CA TYR A 520 24.51 -14.20 -3.56
C TYR A 520 23.16 -13.74 -3.00
N SER A 521 22.19 -13.54 -3.88
CA SER A 521 20.78 -13.42 -3.53
C SER A 521 19.94 -14.01 -4.65
N SER A 522 18.86 -14.72 -4.31
CA SER A 522 17.86 -15.17 -5.28
C SER A 522 17.16 -13.98 -5.94
N ARG A 523 16.89 -14.08 -7.24
CA ARG A 523 16.09 -13.08 -7.97
C ARG A 523 14.60 -13.37 -7.84
N VAL A 524 13.97 -12.71 -6.87
CA VAL A 524 12.55 -12.88 -6.50
C VAL A 524 11.64 -11.82 -7.09
N ASN A 525 12.19 -10.71 -7.56
CA ASN A 525 11.47 -9.62 -8.22
C ASN A 525 12.17 -9.29 -9.55
N LEU A 526 11.38 -9.08 -10.60
CA LEU A 526 11.88 -8.75 -11.93
C LEU A 526 12.62 -7.40 -11.97
N GLY A 527 12.23 -6.45 -11.12
CA GLY A 527 12.83 -5.13 -10.99
C GLY A 527 14.25 -5.15 -10.41
N PHE A 528 14.69 -6.24 -9.76
CA PHE A 528 16.06 -6.38 -9.29
C PHE A 528 16.97 -6.97 -10.37
N GLU A 529 18.23 -6.52 -10.38
CA GLU A 529 19.28 -7.10 -11.20
C GLU A 529 19.64 -8.52 -10.72
N SER A 530 20.03 -9.40 -11.64
CA SER A 530 20.41 -10.77 -11.34
C SER A 530 21.80 -10.84 -10.69
N LEU A 531 21.88 -11.41 -9.49
CA LEU A 531 23.14 -11.62 -8.75
C LEU A 531 23.74 -13.02 -8.93
N ASP A 532 23.16 -13.83 -9.80
CA ASP A 532 23.56 -15.22 -10.07
C ASP A 532 24.95 -15.31 -10.71
N HIS A 533 25.51 -14.19 -11.16
CA HIS A 533 26.87 -14.12 -11.69
C HIS A 533 27.94 -14.13 -10.58
N LEU A 534 27.55 -13.99 -9.30
CA LEU A 534 28.41 -14.10 -8.11
C LEU A 534 29.64 -13.16 -8.10
N ASN A 535 29.57 -12.03 -8.80
CA ASN A 535 30.68 -11.05 -8.86
C ASN A 535 30.36 -9.70 -8.19
N LEU A 536 29.15 -9.51 -7.67
CA LEU A 536 28.76 -8.25 -7.00
C LEU A 536 29.72 -7.89 -5.86
N PHE A 537 30.05 -8.87 -5.01
CA PHE A 537 30.93 -8.68 -3.88
C PHE A 537 31.74 -9.96 -3.63
N THR A 538 33.08 -9.82 -3.61
CA THR A 538 34.00 -10.95 -3.45
C THR A 538 35.11 -10.63 -2.43
N ILE A 539 35.46 -11.61 -1.60
CA ILE A 539 36.58 -11.53 -0.64
C ILE A 539 37.49 -12.76 -0.83
N PRO A 540 38.81 -12.59 -1.05
CA PRO A 540 39.46 -11.33 -1.40
C PRO A 540 38.96 -10.82 -2.75
N GLN A 541 39.08 -9.51 -3.00
CA GLN A 541 38.63 -8.91 -4.25
C GLN A 541 39.40 -9.51 -5.42
N LYS A 542 38.70 -10.23 -6.31
CA LYS A 542 39.27 -10.86 -7.51
C LYS A 542 38.56 -10.35 -8.76
N ASN A 543 39.30 -10.37 -9.88
CA ASN A 543 38.72 -10.14 -11.20
C ASN A 543 37.71 -11.26 -11.52
N HIS A 544 36.69 -10.92 -12.31
CA HIS A 544 35.54 -11.77 -12.62
C HIS A 544 35.93 -13.20 -13.03
N ASP A 545 35.72 -14.16 -12.12
CA ASP A 545 35.82 -15.58 -12.44
C ASP A 545 34.54 -16.03 -13.13
N THR A 546 34.66 -16.67 -14.30
CA THR A 546 33.47 -17.22 -14.98
C THR A 546 33.10 -18.55 -14.35
N ILE A 547 32.03 -18.57 -13.56
CA ILE A 547 31.48 -19.79 -12.98
C ILE A 547 30.62 -20.50 -14.03
N PRO A 548 30.79 -21.82 -14.24
CA PRO A 548 29.95 -22.58 -15.16
C PRO A 548 28.46 -22.40 -14.88
N ARG A 549 27.68 -22.05 -15.91
CA ARG A 549 26.24 -21.81 -15.78
C ARG A 549 25.49 -22.99 -15.17
N GLY A 550 25.96 -24.23 -15.37
CA GLY A 550 25.32 -25.41 -14.78
C GLY A 550 25.36 -25.44 -13.26
N LEU A 551 26.41 -24.89 -12.65
CA LEU A 551 26.50 -24.74 -11.20
C LEU A 551 25.56 -23.65 -10.70
N ILE A 552 25.49 -22.53 -11.42
CA ILE A 552 24.58 -21.43 -11.12
C ILE A 552 23.12 -21.89 -11.24
N THR A 553 22.76 -22.65 -12.27
CA THR A 553 21.40 -23.21 -12.40
C THR A 553 21.02 -24.06 -11.19
N GLN A 554 21.91 -24.95 -10.73
CA GLN A 554 21.65 -25.78 -9.54
C GLN A 554 21.58 -24.94 -8.25
N LEU A 555 22.44 -23.93 -8.12
CA LEU A 555 22.40 -22.97 -7.01
C LEU A 555 21.07 -22.20 -6.97
N ASN A 556 20.63 -21.68 -8.12
CA ASN A 556 19.37 -20.95 -8.27
C ASN A 556 18.16 -21.82 -7.90
N VAL A 557 18.14 -23.08 -8.34
CA VAL A 557 17.09 -24.05 -7.99
C VAL A 557 17.06 -24.29 -6.48
N PHE A 558 18.21 -24.53 -5.86
CA PHE A 558 18.30 -24.74 -4.41
C PHE A 558 17.94 -23.49 -3.59
N ALA A 559 18.34 -22.32 -4.07
CA ALA A 559 18.11 -21.04 -3.41
C ALA A 559 16.65 -20.58 -3.48
N GLY A 560 15.87 -21.03 -4.46
CA GLY A 560 14.48 -20.62 -4.62
C GLY A 560 14.25 -19.56 -5.70
N GLN A 561 15.19 -19.33 -6.61
CA GLN A 561 15.09 -18.21 -7.54
C GLN A 561 13.93 -18.34 -8.54
N LEU A 562 13.10 -17.30 -8.63
CA LEU A 562 11.88 -17.28 -9.45
C LEU A 562 12.12 -16.82 -10.90
N TYR A 563 13.03 -15.87 -11.12
CA TYR A 563 13.23 -15.27 -12.45
C TYR A 563 14.57 -15.66 -13.07
N LEU A 564 14.56 -16.06 -14.34
CA LEU A 564 15.76 -16.42 -15.11
C LEU A 564 16.20 -15.27 -16.02
N SER A 565 17.50 -15.05 -16.12
CA SER A 565 18.09 -13.94 -16.87
C SER A 565 18.11 -14.13 -18.39
N SER A 566 17.96 -15.36 -18.90
CA SER A 566 17.94 -15.63 -20.34
C SER A 566 17.20 -16.91 -20.71
N TYR A 567 16.78 -16.99 -21.98
CA TYR A 567 16.20 -18.24 -22.54
C TYR A 567 17.20 -19.40 -22.51
N ARG A 568 18.51 -19.13 -22.60
CA ARG A 568 19.53 -20.17 -22.49
C ARG A 568 19.54 -20.80 -21.10
N ASP A 569 19.35 -20.00 -20.05
CA ASP A 569 19.26 -20.50 -18.68
C ASP A 569 17.98 -21.31 -18.46
N TYR A 570 16.90 -20.94 -19.13
CA TYR A 570 15.67 -21.71 -19.16
C TYR A 570 15.87 -23.10 -19.77
N VAL A 571 16.49 -23.18 -20.95
CA VAL A 571 16.81 -24.47 -21.58
C VAL A 571 17.70 -25.32 -20.67
N GLN A 572 18.69 -24.70 -20.03
CA GLN A 572 19.60 -25.39 -19.13
C GLN A 572 18.90 -25.90 -17.86
N LEU A 573 17.97 -25.13 -17.30
CA LEU A 573 17.12 -25.54 -16.18
C LEU A 573 16.27 -26.75 -16.58
N CYS A 574 15.58 -26.68 -17.72
CA CYS A 574 14.78 -27.78 -18.25
C CYS A 574 15.61 -29.05 -18.48
N ASP A 575 16.78 -28.95 -19.12
CA ASP A 575 17.68 -30.09 -19.31
C ASP A 575 18.15 -30.69 -17.96
N SER A 576 18.35 -29.84 -16.93
CA SER A 576 18.77 -30.28 -15.59
C SER A 576 17.67 -30.95 -14.78
N LEU A 577 16.40 -30.65 -15.08
CA LEU A 577 15.21 -31.20 -14.42
C LEU A 577 14.53 -32.31 -15.24
N GLY A 578 15.01 -32.59 -16.46
CA GLY A 578 14.44 -33.62 -17.32
C GLY A 578 13.14 -33.18 -18.00
N LEU A 579 12.98 -31.87 -18.23
CA LEU A 579 11.75 -31.28 -18.77
C LEU A 579 11.90 -30.94 -20.26
N ALA A 580 10.84 -31.19 -21.02
CA ALA A 580 10.80 -30.83 -22.43
C ALA A 580 10.59 -29.30 -22.63
N TRP A 581 11.57 -28.64 -23.25
CA TRP A 581 11.52 -27.21 -23.60
C TRP A 581 11.22 -26.96 -25.10
N ARG A 582 11.14 -28.02 -25.90
CA ARG A 582 10.65 -28.01 -27.31
C ARG A 582 9.45 -28.94 -27.45
N ALA A 583 8.67 -28.73 -28.50
CA ALA A 583 7.60 -29.65 -28.86
C ALA A 583 8.20 -31.05 -29.12
N PRO A 584 7.69 -32.10 -28.47
CA PRO A 584 8.16 -33.47 -28.70
C PRO A 584 7.76 -33.92 -30.11
N ASP A 585 8.57 -34.79 -30.70
CA ASP A 585 8.16 -35.53 -31.91
C ASP A 585 6.97 -36.45 -31.58
N GLU A 586 6.09 -36.74 -32.55
CA GLU A 586 4.85 -37.52 -32.35
C GLU A 586 5.08 -38.92 -31.73
N SER A 587 6.32 -39.41 -31.73
CA SER A 587 6.73 -40.69 -31.13
C SER A 587 7.05 -40.63 -29.63
N ILE A 588 7.09 -39.46 -28.99
CA ILE A 588 7.50 -39.29 -27.59
C ILE A 588 6.29 -38.96 -26.72
N THR A 589 5.89 -39.89 -25.86
CA THR A 589 4.89 -39.64 -24.82
C THR A 589 5.55 -38.91 -23.64
N LEU A 590 5.25 -37.63 -23.49
CA LEU A 590 5.64 -36.84 -22.32
C LEU A 590 4.81 -37.22 -21.08
N GLY A 591 5.42 -37.07 -19.90
CA GLY A 591 4.66 -37.06 -18.64
C GLY A 591 3.61 -35.94 -18.61
N PRO A 592 2.57 -36.05 -17.76
CA PRO A 592 1.48 -35.07 -17.65
C PRO A 592 1.96 -33.64 -17.33
N ASP A 593 3.17 -33.53 -16.79
CA ASP A 593 3.85 -32.31 -16.37
C ASP A 593 5.03 -31.93 -17.28
N GLY A 594 5.20 -32.61 -18.42
CA GLY A 594 6.25 -32.35 -19.40
C GLY A 594 7.60 -33.00 -19.09
N PHE A 595 7.66 -33.94 -18.14
CA PHE A 595 8.85 -34.73 -17.83
C PHE A 595 9.16 -35.76 -18.92
N LEU A 596 10.45 -35.94 -19.22
CA LEU A 596 10.97 -36.87 -20.22
C LEU A 596 11.31 -38.22 -19.58
N PRO A 597 10.67 -39.33 -19.98
CA PRO A 597 11.03 -40.66 -19.47
C PRO A 597 12.40 -41.13 -19.99
N ASP A 598 13.07 -41.97 -19.20
CA ASP A 598 14.45 -42.47 -19.45
C ASP A 598 14.59 -43.32 -20.72
N SER A 599 13.50 -43.80 -21.30
CA SER A 599 13.47 -44.67 -22.49
C SER A 599 13.62 -43.91 -23.83
N THR A 600 13.97 -42.63 -23.81
CA THR A 600 14.04 -41.77 -25.01
C THR A 600 15.40 -41.85 -25.70
N VAL A 601 15.47 -42.59 -26.81
CA VAL A 601 16.65 -42.64 -27.70
C VAL A 601 16.53 -41.54 -28.77
N GLY A 602 17.45 -40.57 -28.79
CA GLY A 602 17.49 -39.50 -29.80
C GLY A 602 17.83 -38.11 -29.24
N SER A 603 17.57 -37.04 -30.01
CA SER A 603 17.82 -35.64 -29.62
C SER A 603 17.00 -35.14 -28.41
N PHE A 604 16.01 -35.93 -27.95
CA PHE A 604 15.10 -35.64 -26.83
C PHE A 604 15.28 -36.66 -25.68
N SER A 605 16.52 -36.97 -25.32
CA SER A 605 16.84 -37.83 -24.19
C SER A 605 16.75 -37.07 -22.85
N ASN A 606 16.24 -37.71 -21.79
CA ASN A 606 16.33 -37.17 -20.43
C ASN A 606 17.82 -37.02 -20.03
N LYS A 607 18.30 -35.77 -19.93
CA LYS A 607 19.68 -35.47 -19.54
C LYS A 607 19.84 -35.29 -18.03
N SER A 608 18.76 -35.31 -17.26
CA SER A 608 18.80 -34.99 -15.82
C SER A 608 19.38 -36.11 -14.97
N GLY A 609 19.04 -37.37 -15.30
CA GLY A 609 19.35 -38.54 -14.49
C GLY A 609 18.36 -38.78 -13.34
N LEU A 610 17.24 -38.04 -13.31
CA LEU A 610 16.17 -38.20 -12.33
C LEU A 610 15.20 -39.29 -12.77
N SER A 611 14.73 -40.12 -11.84
CA SER A 611 13.79 -41.22 -12.11
C SER A 611 12.35 -40.76 -12.29
N ARG A 612 11.99 -39.63 -11.68
CA ARG A 612 10.66 -39.02 -11.72
C ARG A 612 10.75 -37.50 -11.76
N SER A 613 9.62 -36.85 -11.98
CA SER A 613 9.56 -35.39 -12.06
C SER A 613 9.80 -34.72 -10.69
N PRO A 614 10.71 -33.73 -10.59
CA PRO A 614 10.95 -32.96 -9.36
C PRO A 614 9.95 -31.80 -9.19
N LEU A 615 9.00 -31.59 -10.10
CA LEU A 615 8.14 -30.41 -10.12
C LEU A 615 7.29 -30.25 -8.85
N GLY A 616 6.77 -31.35 -8.30
CA GLY A 616 6.04 -31.33 -7.03
C GLY A 616 6.90 -30.88 -5.85
N PHE A 617 8.17 -31.27 -5.82
CA PHE A 617 9.14 -30.81 -4.83
C PHE A 617 9.44 -29.32 -4.99
N LEU A 618 9.70 -28.87 -6.21
CA LEU A 618 9.99 -27.46 -6.49
C LEU A 618 8.81 -26.55 -6.15
N LYS A 619 7.57 -27.00 -6.40
CA LYS A 619 6.36 -26.26 -6.04
C LYS A 619 6.34 -25.94 -4.55
N VAL A 620 6.52 -26.95 -3.71
CA VAL A 620 6.53 -26.80 -2.24
C VAL A 620 7.74 -25.98 -1.77
N LEU A 621 8.92 -26.19 -2.36
CA LEU A 621 10.12 -25.41 -2.06
C LEU A 621 9.87 -23.91 -2.27
N MET A 622 9.27 -23.53 -3.40
CA MET A 622 9.03 -22.13 -3.74
C MET A 622 7.86 -21.52 -2.95
N SER A 623 6.76 -22.26 -2.79
CA SER A 623 5.54 -21.71 -2.17
C SER A 623 5.54 -21.73 -0.65
N VAL A 624 6.04 -22.82 -0.03
CA VAL A 624 5.92 -23.05 1.42
C VAL A 624 7.21 -22.72 2.14
N ILE A 625 8.35 -23.18 1.61
CA ILE A 625 9.64 -23.10 2.31
C ILE A 625 10.29 -21.73 2.10
N ARG A 626 10.33 -21.26 0.85
CA ARG A 626 10.89 -19.94 0.53
C ARG A 626 9.86 -18.83 0.72
N GLN A 627 8.56 -19.13 0.68
CA GLN A 627 7.44 -18.18 0.82
C GLN A 627 7.46 -17.02 -0.19
N GLU A 628 8.25 -17.13 -1.27
CA GLU A 628 8.40 -16.07 -2.29
C GLU A 628 7.25 -16.10 -3.33
N TRP A 629 6.32 -17.05 -3.21
CA TRP A 629 5.17 -17.21 -4.12
C TRP A 629 3.97 -16.34 -3.70
N GLU A 630 3.61 -16.29 -2.42
CA GLU A 630 2.38 -15.58 -1.97
C GLU A 630 2.45 -14.07 -2.24
N ASP A 631 3.64 -13.47 -2.17
CA ASP A 631 3.87 -12.05 -2.44
C ASP A 631 3.68 -11.70 -3.94
N ALA A 632 3.85 -12.64 -4.88
CA ALA A 632 3.77 -12.36 -6.33
C ALA A 632 2.33 -12.38 -6.93
N HIS A 633 1.31 -12.75 -6.15
CA HIS A 633 -0.09 -12.83 -6.60
C HIS A 633 -0.99 -11.69 -6.09
N GLY A 634 -0.51 -10.85 -5.17
CA GLY A 634 -1.24 -9.68 -4.68
C GLY A 634 -1.42 -8.59 -5.74
N GLU A 635 -0.38 -8.31 -6.55
CA GLU A 635 -0.36 -7.18 -7.49
C GLU A 635 -1.20 -7.40 -8.76
N ASN A 636 -1.59 -8.65 -9.09
CA ASN A 636 -2.32 -8.96 -10.34
C ASN A 636 -3.81 -9.32 -10.15
N LEU A 637 -4.33 -9.28 -8.92
CA LEU A 637 -5.71 -9.68 -8.64
C LEU A 637 -6.76 -8.60 -8.94
N GLY A 638 -6.35 -7.33 -9.02
CA GLY A 638 -7.26 -6.21 -9.37
C GLY A 638 -7.85 -6.29 -10.78
N ARG A 639 -7.17 -6.95 -11.74
CA ARG A 639 -7.68 -7.12 -13.12
C ARG A 639 -8.34 -8.47 -13.39
N SER A 640 -8.16 -9.46 -12.52
CA SER A 640 -8.60 -10.84 -12.77
C SER A 640 -9.93 -11.22 -12.10
N GLN A 641 -10.47 -10.38 -11.19
CA GLN A 641 -11.84 -10.56 -10.71
C GLN A 641 -12.91 -10.25 -11.77
N ALA A 642 -12.63 -9.33 -12.72
CA ALA A 642 -13.51 -9.09 -13.88
C ALA A 642 -13.54 -10.27 -14.88
N ALA A 643 -12.50 -11.13 -14.88
CA ALA A 643 -12.42 -12.32 -15.73
C ALA A 643 -12.99 -13.60 -15.08
N ARG A 644 -13.01 -13.67 -13.74
CA ARG A 644 -13.57 -14.81 -12.99
C ARG A 644 -15.07 -15.03 -13.26
N GLY A 645 -15.81 -13.98 -13.62
CA GLY A 645 -17.22 -14.08 -13.98
C GLY A 645 -17.51 -14.58 -15.41
N ARG A 646 -16.51 -14.69 -16.29
CA ARG A 646 -16.70 -15.12 -17.70
C ARG A 646 -15.90 -16.36 -18.12
N MET A 647 -15.05 -16.92 -17.25
CA MET A 647 -14.12 -18.01 -17.58
C MET A 647 -14.61 -19.44 -17.28
N ASP A 648 -15.90 -19.62 -16.96
CA ASP A 648 -16.41 -20.90 -16.45
C ASP A 648 -17.11 -21.79 -17.49
N ARG A 649 -16.91 -21.57 -18.81
CA ARG A 649 -17.70 -22.29 -19.84
C ARG A 649 -16.97 -22.91 -21.04
N ASP A 650 -15.66 -22.76 -21.23
CA ASP A 650 -15.03 -23.40 -22.40
C ASP A 650 -13.59 -23.90 -22.16
N PRO A 651 -13.35 -25.22 -22.16
CA PRO A 651 -12.01 -25.83 -22.10
C PRO A 651 -11.10 -25.47 -23.28
N ARG A 652 -11.65 -25.16 -24.46
CA ARG A 652 -10.85 -24.79 -25.64
C ARG A 652 -10.21 -23.41 -25.50
N ALA A 653 -10.90 -22.48 -24.85
CA ALA A 653 -10.38 -21.14 -24.56
C ALA A 653 -9.15 -21.15 -23.64
N ARG A 654 -9.02 -22.15 -22.75
CA ARG A 654 -7.82 -22.32 -21.90
C ARG A 654 -6.59 -22.76 -22.70
N LEU A 655 -6.79 -23.65 -23.68
CA LEU A 655 -5.73 -24.13 -24.55
C LEU A 655 -5.27 -23.02 -25.53
N ASP A 656 -6.19 -22.19 -26.00
CA ASP A 656 -5.88 -21.11 -26.94
C ASP A 656 -5.22 -19.90 -26.26
N ALA A 657 -5.63 -19.54 -25.03
CA ALA A 657 -4.94 -18.52 -24.23
C ALA A 657 -3.51 -18.95 -23.84
N PHE A 658 -3.31 -20.25 -23.60
CA PHE A 658 -1.99 -20.80 -23.26
C PHE A 658 -1.08 -20.95 -24.49
N LYS A 659 -1.63 -21.36 -25.64
CA LYS A 659 -0.91 -21.32 -26.93
C LYS A 659 -0.55 -19.89 -27.32
N ALA A 660 -1.39 -18.91 -27.00
CA ALA A 660 -1.09 -17.49 -27.20
C ALA A 660 0.10 -17.04 -26.33
N LEU A 661 0.15 -17.42 -25.05
CA LEU A 661 1.25 -17.06 -24.15
C LEU A 661 2.59 -17.72 -24.54
N LEU A 662 2.55 -18.98 -24.98
CA LEU A 662 3.73 -19.66 -25.52
C LEU A 662 4.14 -19.13 -26.91
N ALA A 663 3.18 -18.69 -27.74
CA ALA A 663 3.46 -18.08 -29.03
C ALA A 663 4.02 -16.66 -28.88
N GLU A 664 3.57 -15.88 -27.88
CA GLU A 664 4.14 -14.59 -27.49
C GLU A 664 5.60 -14.77 -27.08
N HIS A 665 5.88 -15.69 -26.14
CA HIS A 665 7.25 -15.94 -25.68
C HIS A 665 8.17 -16.53 -26.76
N LYS A 666 7.63 -17.31 -27.72
CA LYS A 666 8.40 -17.85 -28.86
C LYS A 666 8.65 -16.78 -29.93
N SER A 667 7.66 -15.93 -30.21
CA SER A 667 7.76 -14.81 -31.16
C SER A 667 8.72 -13.73 -30.66
N GLU A 668 8.75 -13.46 -29.36
CA GLU A 668 9.62 -12.44 -28.76
C GLU A 668 11.08 -12.92 -28.61
N ALA A 669 11.28 -14.21 -28.35
CA ALA A 669 12.62 -14.83 -28.34
C ALA A 669 13.29 -14.80 -29.72
N ASP A 670 12.52 -14.97 -30.80
CA ASP A 670 13.00 -14.84 -32.18
C ASP A 670 13.24 -13.37 -32.58
N GLN A 671 12.72 -12.39 -31.82
CA GLN A 671 12.88 -10.94 -32.05
C GLN A 671 13.93 -10.25 -31.15
N GLY A 672 14.59 -10.98 -30.24
CA GLY A 672 15.66 -10.42 -29.41
C GLY A 672 15.23 -9.41 -28.35
N LEU A 673 13.93 -9.27 -28.06
CA LEU A 673 13.45 -8.48 -26.93
C LEU A 673 13.65 -9.27 -25.63
N GLY A 674 14.73 -8.98 -24.91
CA GLY A 674 15.14 -9.66 -23.69
C GLY A 674 14.23 -9.39 -22.48
N ARG A 675 13.08 -10.08 -22.40
CA ARG A 675 12.31 -10.21 -21.15
C ARG A 675 12.62 -11.53 -20.44
N SER A 676 12.84 -11.47 -19.13
CA SER A 676 13.16 -12.60 -18.24
C SER A 676 11.99 -13.59 -18.11
N ILE A 677 12.29 -14.89 -17.93
CA ILE A 677 11.28 -15.97 -17.85
C ILE A 677 10.97 -16.31 -16.38
N SER A 678 9.68 -16.34 -16.02
CA SER A 678 9.21 -16.77 -14.68
C SER A 678 9.16 -18.29 -14.58
N VAL A 679 9.91 -18.86 -13.62
CA VAL A 679 9.92 -20.29 -13.32
C VAL A 679 8.58 -20.71 -12.70
N ALA A 680 8.02 -19.91 -11.79
CA ALA A 680 6.77 -20.24 -11.08
C ALA A 680 5.56 -20.37 -12.03
N SER A 681 5.39 -19.44 -12.97
CA SER A 681 4.31 -19.47 -13.97
C SER A 681 4.40 -20.71 -14.86
N PHE A 682 5.63 -21.15 -15.15
CA PHE A 682 5.90 -22.37 -15.92
C PHE A 682 5.55 -23.65 -15.12
N LEU A 683 5.90 -23.73 -13.83
CA LEU A 683 5.57 -24.87 -12.97
C LEU A 683 4.05 -25.08 -12.87
N VAL A 684 3.26 -24.00 -12.72
CA VAL A 684 1.79 -24.04 -12.65
C VAL A 684 1.16 -24.46 -13.97
N ALA A 685 1.65 -23.93 -15.09
CA ALA A 685 1.16 -24.26 -16.42
C ALA A 685 1.29 -25.75 -16.77
N ARG A 686 2.37 -26.39 -16.33
CA ARG A 686 2.62 -27.81 -16.57
C ARG A 686 1.72 -28.72 -15.73
N ASP A 687 1.43 -28.33 -14.49
CA ASP A 687 0.47 -29.02 -13.59
C ASP A 687 -0.97 -28.96 -14.17
N ALA A 688 -1.36 -27.80 -14.71
CA ALA A 688 -2.68 -27.61 -15.31
C ALA A 688 -2.92 -28.47 -16.58
N MET A 689 -1.87 -28.78 -17.36
CA MET A 689 -1.98 -29.74 -18.48
C MET A 689 -2.27 -31.16 -18.00
N GLY A 690 -1.71 -31.57 -16.86
CA GLY A 690 -1.92 -32.91 -16.28
C GLY A 690 -3.37 -33.18 -15.87
N VAL A 691 -4.09 -32.16 -15.39
CA VAL A 691 -5.51 -32.28 -14.99
C VAL A 691 -6.45 -32.40 -16.20
N VAL A 692 -6.07 -31.84 -17.35
CA VAL A 692 -6.90 -31.83 -18.57
C VAL A 692 -6.75 -33.14 -19.36
N ILE A 693 -5.58 -33.80 -19.31
CA ILE A 693 -5.33 -35.03 -20.07
C ILE A 693 -5.95 -36.28 -19.39
N LEU A 694 -6.21 -36.25 -18.06
CA LEU A 694 -6.78 -37.37 -17.31
C LEU A 694 -8.32 -37.50 -17.36
N ARG A 695 -9.04 -36.65 -18.12
CA ARG A 695 -10.51 -36.73 -18.30
C ARG A 695 -10.96 -37.08 -19.73
N SER A 696 -10.14 -37.81 -20.47
CA SER A 696 -10.47 -38.32 -21.80
C SER A 696 -10.07 -39.80 -21.97
N SER A 697 -10.64 -40.68 -21.14
CA SER A 697 -10.82 -42.10 -21.48
C SER A 697 -11.75 -42.80 -20.47
N ALA A 698 -13.06 -42.81 -20.77
CA ALA A 698 -14.00 -43.92 -20.56
C ALA A 698 -15.45 -43.42 -20.68
N GLY A 699 -16.20 -43.95 -21.66
CA GLY A 699 -17.66 -43.88 -21.75
C GLY A 699 -18.22 -42.66 -22.45
#